data_AF-A0A9P6MJW1-F1
#
_entry.id   AF-A0A9P6MJW1-F1
#
_cell.length_a   1.000
_cell.length_b   1.000
_cell.length_c   1.000
_cell.angle_alpha   90.00
_cell.angle_beta   90.00
_cell.angle_gamma   90.00
#
_symmetry.space_group_name_H-M   'P 1'
#
loop_
_entity.id
_entity.type
_entity.pdbx_description
1 polymer ?
#
loop_
_entity_poly.entity_id
_entity_poly.type
_entity_poly.pdbx_seq_one_letter_code
_entity_poly.pdbx_strand_id
1 'polypeptide(L)'
;MTIHLSGFKSHGIREPLTNRIAGILDEYPDGTQIARELLQNSDDARSTVQWYLLDHHSYIDNANGDSDLRLFHEDLKEYMGPALLAGSDSLFEERDFKSMKNLAASEKRNDETKIGQMGIGFNSIYHMTDCPSFISGDQLMVIEPHERIFNGVRSEFMEGAVRGSFAEGNQGLNIFPDQLKAFSILEDIDFSRVYPGTIFRFPLRTANQAETSKLSKNAYPAEKVLEMLLKLKNEALKAMLFLKHIEKIAIYERKSLEEGPKKIFEIEIVNAKDVRKERQELLTKLRGHVYPESTASRDIILEYSVRPIFKLTQDDGTSTVEHWHISTIVGNVLASRGYMEEETEGNLDAHKLIPWVGIAAPSEPGVMIASSGLFCFLPISIQLPFPVHINGHFAVKQSRREIWTNQDNDFAKHASAYIKSVWNVHLFHTHVPLVYAKFLADLGLARGANYDLWPTSCGLGIGLDAIWKDLLTNLVHVICRDNLKVFFCKSDDDEDHHLADYKSLWIADRDIDSYPLLAETLQRLTNVAVGLPDAVIRTIPNVIGSLGLESRILTPALVRKLLRKHKSQWSSTASPEARVEMLKYSIEDDDIKDLEGLPLLPLASGLWVEFSISQARARYLVKQEIFTVLSHSNRGLVDIEFDKPVVRRFYTNQAFHVFWSEVDDSVISARIKDTYDRNFYNGSSKTKSYIPQPVDGFPTNKWIHDFWIMVRLRPDQK
;
A
#
# COMPACT_ATOMS: atom_id res chain seq x y z
N MET A 1 50.51 -2.83 -41.48
CA MET A 1 51.88 -2.87 -40.92
C MET A 1 51.75 -2.98 -39.42
N THR A 2 51.74 -4.20 -38.88
CA THR A 2 51.65 -4.45 -37.44
C THR A 2 53.06 -4.33 -36.89
N ILE A 3 53.36 -3.23 -36.19
CA ILE A 3 54.66 -3.02 -35.57
C ILE A 3 54.79 -4.07 -34.46
N HIS A 4 55.63 -5.08 -34.68
CA HIS A 4 56.06 -5.99 -33.62
C HIS A 4 56.90 -5.18 -32.62
N LEU A 5 56.25 -4.73 -31.56
CA LEU A 5 56.88 -4.07 -30.41
C LEU A 5 57.69 -5.12 -29.63
N SER A 6 58.88 -5.46 -30.10
CA SER A 6 59.79 -6.48 -29.54
C SER A 6 60.33 -6.17 -28.14
N GLY A 7 59.99 -5.00 -27.57
CA GLY A 7 60.34 -4.59 -26.20
C GLY A 7 59.18 -4.61 -25.19
N PHE A 8 57.93 -4.83 -25.62
CA PHE A 8 56.78 -4.84 -24.71
C PHE A 8 56.50 -6.27 -24.22
N LYS A 9 56.70 -6.51 -22.92
CA LYS A 9 56.08 -7.67 -22.26
C LYS A 9 54.68 -7.27 -21.84
N SER A 10 53.67 -7.98 -22.34
CA SER A 10 52.32 -7.85 -21.82
C SER A 10 52.34 -8.21 -20.34
N HIS A 11 51.95 -7.27 -19.49
CA HIS A 11 51.73 -7.50 -18.07
C HIS A 11 50.24 -7.26 -17.83
N GLY A 12 49.48 -8.34 -17.70
CA GLY A 12 48.07 -8.26 -17.34
C GLY A 12 47.94 -7.96 -15.85
N ILE A 13 47.36 -6.82 -15.50
CA ILE A 13 46.90 -6.57 -14.13
C ILE A 13 45.67 -7.47 -13.92
N ARG A 14 45.76 -8.44 -13.02
CA ARG A 14 44.66 -9.34 -12.66
C ARG A 14 44.30 -9.16 -11.20
N GLU A 15 43.02 -9.04 -10.91
CA GLU A 15 42.50 -9.08 -9.54
C GLU A 15 42.11 -10.52 -9.19
N PRO A 16 42.59 -11.09 -8.06
CA PRO A 16 42.11 -12.37 -7.56
C PRO A 16 40.60 -12.35 -7.31
N LEU A 17 39.89 -13.42 -7.68
CA LEU A 17 38.44 -13.54 -7.45
C LEU A 17 38.06 -13.35 -5.98
N THR A 18 38.91 -13.82 -5.07
CA THR A 18 38.73 -13.66 -3.63
C THR A 18 38.66 -12.19 -3.19
N ASN A 19 39.49 -11.31 -3.74
CA ASN A 19 39.46 -9.87 -3.42
C ASN A 19 38.14 -9.23 -3.87
N ARG A 20 37.67 -9.59 -5.07
CA ARG A 20 36.41 -9.09 -5.61
C ARG A 20 35.21 -9.54 -4.77
N ILE A 21 35.17 -10.81 -4.38
CA ILE A 21 34.10 -11.33 -3.51
C ILE A 21 34.15 -10.62 -2.15
N ALA A 22 35.34 -10.48 -1.54
CA ALA A 22 35.49 -9.77 -0.28
C ALA A 22 34.94 -8.32 -0.36
N GLY A 23 35.27 -7.57 -1.42
CA GLY A 23 34.72 -6.24 -1.63
C GLY A 23 33.20 -6.22 -1.80
N ILE A 24 32.61 -7.24 -2.44
CA ILE A 24 31.15 -7.39 -2.51
C ILE A 24 30.57 -7.64 -1.12
N LEU A 25 31.18 -8.48 -0.30
CA LEU A 25 30.71 -8.78 1.05
C LEU A 25 30.75 -7.55 1.97
N ASP A 26 31.69 -6.62 1.76
CA ASP A 26 31.77 -5.36 2.51
C ASP A 26 30.60 -4.40 2.17
N GLU A 27 30.17 -4.37 0.91
CA GLU A 27 29.03 -3.55 0.45
C GLU A 27 27.68 -4.20 0.72
N TYR A 28 27.64 -5.54 0.74
CA TYR A 28 26.42 -6.33 0.81
C TYR A 28 26.17 -6.82 2.23
N PRO A 29 25.17 -6.30 2.95
CA PRO A 29 24.99 -6.63 4.35
C PRO A 29 24.59 -8.10 4.54
N ASP A 30 25.19 -8.72 5.55
CA ASP A 30 24.82 -10.04 6.05
C ASP A 30 23.41 -10.04 6.70
N GLY A 31 22.75 -11.20 6.69
CA GLY A 31 21.43 -11.43 7.28
C GLY A 31 20.42 -12.02 6.29
N THR A 32 19.13 -11.75 6.52
CA THR A 32 17.99 -12.33 5.77
C THR A 32 18.03 -12.08 4.27
N GLN A 33 18.79 -11.08 3.81
CA GLN A 33 19.00 -10.82 2.39
C GLN A 33 19.56 -12.05 1.66
N ILE A 34 20.43 -12.85 2.28
CA ILE A 34 21.00 -14.04 1.62
C ILE A 34 19.89 -15.04 1.27
N ALA A 35 18.98 -15.30 2.21
CA ALA A 35 17.86 -16.19 1.97
C ALA A 35 16.90 -15.63 0.91
N ARG A 36 16.67 -14.31 0.90
CA ARG A 36 15.90 -13.62 -0.16
C ARG A 36 16.54 -13.73 -1.54
N GLU A 37 17.87 -13.63 -1.66
CA GLU A 37 18.57 -13.82 -2.94
C GLU A 37 18.41 -15.25 -3.46
N LEU A 38 18.48 -16.27 -2.60
CA LEU A 38 18.20 -17.66 -2.97
C LEU A 38 16.76 -17.84 -3.45
N LEU A 39 15.79 -17.27 -2.72
CA LEU A 39 14.38 -17.29 -3.10
C LEU A 39 14.16 -16.63 -4.47
N GLN A 40 14.80 -15.48 -4.69
CA GLN A 40 14.73 -14.75 -5.95
C GLN A 40 15.31 -15.56 -7.12
N ASN A 41 16.43 -16.24 -6.89
CA ASN A 41 17.06 -17.10 -7.90
C ASN A 41 16.14 -18.26 -8.29
N SER A 42 15.45 -18.87 -7.32
CA SER A 42 14.48 -19.93 -7.59
C SER A 42 13.27 -19.41 -8.36
N ASP A 43 12.75 -18.23 -8.01
CA ASP A 43 11.66 -17.59 -8.78
C ASP A 43 12.11 -17.27 -10.22
N ASP A 44 13.31 -16.70 -10.41
CA ASP A 44 13.90 -16.43 -11.74
C ASP A 44 14.13 -17.72 -12.57
N ALA A 45 14.34 -18.85 -11.89
CA ALA A 45 14.44 -20.19 -12.47
C ALA A 45 13.07 -20.87 -12.65
N ARG A 46 11.98 -20.13 -12.41
CA ARG A 46 10.57 -20.58 -12.54
C ARG A 46 10.19 -21.74 -11.62
N SER A 47 10.85 -21.82 -10.48
CA SER A 47 10.52 -22.79 -9.44
C SER A 47 9.17 -22.49 -8.81
N THR A 48 8.43 -23.54 -8.42
CA THR A 48 7.19 -23.39 -7.63
C THR A 48 7.42 -23.60 -6.13
N VAL A 49 8.53 -24.21 -5.74
CA VAL A 49 8.85 -24.52 -4.35
C VAL A 49 10.27 -24.06 -4.00
N GLN A 50 10.42 -23.33 -2.91
CA GLN A 50 11.71 -23.11 -2.27
C GLN A 50 11.69 -23.75 -0.87
N TRP A 51 12.67 -24.60 -0.56
CA TRP A 51 12.87 -25.06 0.80
C TRP A 51 14.25 -24.71 1.33
N TYR A 52 14.36 -24.57 2.65
CA TYR A 52 15.61 -24.34 3.38
C TYR A 52 15.76 -25.38 4.47
N LEU A 53 16.96 -25.90 4.68
CA LEU A 53 17.30 -26.80 5.77
C LEU A 53 18.58 -26.32 6.44
N LEU A 54 18.53 -26.04 7.75
CA LEU A 54 19.73 -25.94 8.57
C LEU A 54 20.08 -27.34 9.11
N ASP A 55 21.18 -27.91 8.63
CA ASP A 55 21.72 -29.18 9.10
C ASP A 55 22.88 -28.92 10.07
N HIS A 56 22.69 -29.25 11.36
CA HIS A 56 23.73 -29.15 12.39
C HIS A 56 24.64 -30.38 12.45
N HIS A 57 24.44 -31.37 11.57
CA HIS A 57 25.22 -32.60 11.57
C HIS A 57 26.64 -32.39 11.02
N SER A 58 27.61 -33.12 11.58
CA SER A 58 28.97 -33.22 11.06
C SER A 58 29.18 -34.63 10.51
N TYR A 59 29.52 -34.73 9.22
CA TYR A 59 29.83 -36.00 8.55
C TYR A 59 31.31 -36.39 8.72
N ILE A 60 32.07 -35.66 9.55
CA ILE A 60 33.49 -35.89 9.82
C ILE A 60 33.68 -36.95 10.93
N ASP A 61 32.77 -37.00 11.90
CA ASP A 61 32.85 -37.83 13.09
C ASP A 61 31.88 -39.02 13.02
N ASN A 62 32.19 -40.00 12.18
CA ASN A 62 31.52 -41.29 12.31
C ASN A 62 32.03 -41.97 13.59
N ALA A 63 31.11 -42.39 14.48
CA ALA A 63 31.39 -42.98 15.80
C ALA A 63 32.31 -44.23 15.81
N ASN A 64 32.70 -44.72 14.63
CA ASN A 64 33.54 -45.90 14.45
C ASN A 64 35.03 -45.59 14.21
N GLY A 65 35.46 -44.32 14.23
CA GLY A 65 36.89 -43.98 14.10
C GLY A 65 37.51 -44.30 12.73
N ASP A 66 36.68 -44.55 11.70
CA ASP A 66 37.12 -44.80 10.33
C ASP A 66 37.40 -43.45 9.65
N SER A 67 38.68 -43.16 9.40
CA SER A 67 39.18 -41.83 9.01
C SER A 67 38.99 -41.46 7.55
N ASP A 68 38.54 -42.41 6.72
CA ASP A 68 38.68 -42.35 5.26
C ASP A 68 37.32 -42.09 4.60
N LEU A 69 36.81 -40.86 4.73
CA LEU A 69 35.67 -40.39 3.94
C LEU A 69 36.00 -40.48 2.44
N ARG A 70 35.11 -41.09 1.65
CA ARG A 70 35.26 -41.16 0.19
C ARG A 70 34.76 -39.87 -0.44
N LEU A 71 35.66 -38.90 -0.52
CA LEU A 71 35.45 -37.57 -1.12
C LEU A 71 36.23 -37.43 -2.43
N PHE A 72 35.83 -36.48 -3.29
CA PHE A 72 36.56 -36.18 -4.54
C PHE A 72 38.00 -35.69 -4.30
N HIS A 73 38.20 -35.01 -3.17
CA HIS A 73 39.45 -34.46 -2.71
C HIS A 73 39.50 -34.50 -1.19
N GLU A 74 40.67 -34.76 -0.60
CA GLU A 74 40.85 -34.88 0.85
C GLU A 74 40.51 -33.58 1.59
N ASP A 75 40.92 -32.43 1.03
CA ASP A 75 40.60 -31.11 1.58
C ASP A 75 39.11 -30.82 1.68
N LEU A 76 38.24 -31.50 0.92
CA LEU A 76 36.79 -31.31 1.06
C LEU A 76 36.25 -31.78 2.42
N LYS A 77 37.03 -32.55 3.19
CA LYS A 77 36.70 -32.99 4.55
C LYS A 77 36.35 -31.81 5.45
N GLU A 78 36.99 -30.65 5.29
CA GLU A 78 36.69 -29.46 6.10
C GLU A 78 35.30 -28.84 5.82
N TYR A 79 34.67 -29.23 4.72
CA TYR A 79 33.36 -28.76 4.25
C TYR A 79 32.23 -29.78 4.50
N MET A 80 32.54 -30.85 5.24
CA MET A 80 31.59 -31.91 5.62
C MET A 80 30.92 -31.66 6.99
N GLY A 81 31.01 -30.43 7.51
CA GLY A 81 30.37 -30.01 8.77
C GLY A 81 28.93 -29.49 8.61
N PRO A 82 28.42 -28.75 9.61
CA PRO A 82 27.12 -28.08 9.55
C PRO A 82 26.96 -27.21 8.30
N ALA A 83 25.75 -27.16 7.74
CA ALA A 83 25.47 -26.45 6.50
C ALA A 83 24.04 -25.90 6.43
N LEU A 84 23.88 -24.81 5.67
CA LEU A 84 22.59 -24.45 5.12
C LEU A 84 22.40 -25.18 3.79
N LEU A 85 21.30 -25.88 3.62
CA LEU A 85 20.84 -26.35 2.32
C LEU A 85 19.64 -25.52 1.86
N ALA A 86 19.56 -25.28 0.56
CA ALA A 86 18.44 -24.62 -0.08
C ALA A 86 18.10 -25.34 -1.37
N GLY A 87 16.87 -25.81 -1.53
CA GLY A 87 16.47 -26.56 -2.72
C GLY A 87 15.20 -26.05 -3.39
N SER A 88 15.08 -26.39 -4.67
CA SER A 88 14.02 -25.95 -5.57
C SER A 88 13.64 -27.07 -6.55
N ASP A 89 12.46 -26.97 -7.14
CA ASP A 89 11.95 -27.88 -8.19
C ASP A 89 12.35 -27.47 -9.62
N SER A 90 13.25 -26.49 -9.75
CA SER A 90 13.82 -26.03 -11.02
C SER A 90 15.15 -26.70 -11.32
N LEU A 91 15.46 -26.87 -12.61
CA LEU A 91 16.72 -27.40 -13.11
C LEU A 91 17.56 -26.28 -13.71
N PHE A 92 18.87 -26.31 -13.45
CA PHE A 92 19.83 -25.48 -14.17
C PHE A 92 19.97 -25.96 -15.62
N GLU A 93 19.91 -25.01 -16.55
CA GLU A 93 20.25 -25.25 -17.94
C GLU A 93 21.74 -24.95 -18.19
N GLU A 94 22.27 -25.38 -19.34
CA GLU A 94 23.68 -25.20 -19.68
C GLU A 94 24.13 -23.72 -19.72
N ARG A 95 23.21 -22.81 -20.03
CA ARG A 95 23.42 -21.36 -19.95
C ARG A 95 23.59 -20.86 -18.52
N ASP A 96 22.91 -21.48 -17.55
CA ASP A 96 22.98 -21.08 -16.14
C ASP A 96 24.34 -21.51 -15.56
N PHE A 97 24.81 -22.72 -15.88
CA PHE A 97 26.17 -23.17 -15.53
C PHE A 97 27.27 -22.27 -16.13
N LYS A 98 27.13 -21.86 -17.39
CA LYS A 98 28.07 -20.90 -18.02
C LYS A 98 28.05 -19.54 -17.33
N SER A 99 26.86 -19.05 -16.98
CA SER A 99 26.70 -17.78 -16.25
C SER A 99 27.36 -17.81 -14.87
N MET A 100 27.32 -18.96 -14.18
CA MET A 100 27.94 -19.16 -12.86
C MET A 100 29.48 -19.12 -12.90
N LYS A 101 30.11 -19.53 -14.01
CA LYS A 101 31.57 -19.38 -14.19
C LYS A 101 32.01 -17.92 -14.21
N ASN A 102 31.14 -17.05 -14.72
CA ASN A 102 31.38 -15.61 -14.81
C ASN A 102 30.77 -14.88 -13.60
N LEU A 103 31.30 -15.12 -12.39
CA LEU A 103 30.94 -14.41 -11.15
C LEU A 103 31.00 -12.87 -11.29
N ALA A 104 31.70 -12.40 -12.32
CA ALA A 104 31.93 -11.00 -12.67
C ALA A 104 31.01 -10.43 -13.77
N ALA A 105 30.47 -11.27 -14.65
CA ALA A 105 29.78 -10.84 -15.87
C ALA A 105 28.44 -11.57 -15.99
N SER A 106 27.38 -10.92 -15.52
CA SER A 106 26.02 -11.40 -15.68
C SER A 106 25.62 -11.35 -17.16
N GLU A 107 25.56 -12.51 -17.81
CA GLU A 107 24.94 -12.70 -19.15
C GLU A 107 23.40 -12.62 -19.12
N LYS A 108 22.78 -12.30 -17.96
CA LYS A 108 21.32 -12.14 -17.81
C LYS A 108 20.74 -10.91 -18.55
N ARG A 109 21.37 -10.43 -19.64
CA ARG A 109 20.96 -9.21 -20.36
C ARG A 109 19.68 -9.36 -21.18
N ASN A 110 19.24 -10.57 -21.51
CA ASN A 110 18.17 -10.80 -22.52
C ASN A 110 16.88 -11.46 -22.00
N ASP A 111 16.60 -11.44 -20.68
CA ASP A 111 15.33 -11.95 -20.12
C ASP A 111 14.69 -10.88 -19.22
N GLU A 112 13.49 -10.43 -19.60
CA GLU A 112 12.71 -9.37 -18.93
C GLU A 112 11.84 -9.93 -17.80
N THR A 113 11.64 -11.25 -17.78
CA THR A 113 10.89 -11.93 -16.72
C THR A 113 11.74 -12.15 -15.48
N LYS A 114 13.07 -12.09 -15.60
CA LYS A 114 14.00 -12.23 -14.46
C LYS A 114 14.19 -10.91 -13.73
N ILE A 115 14.12 -10.98 -12.41
CA ILE A 115 14.22 -9.83 -11.50
C ILE A 115 15.70 -9.52 -11.20
N GLY A 116 16.55 -10.54 -11.14
CA GLY A 116 17.98 -10.38 -10.89
C GLY A 116 18.73 -9.65 -12.01
N GLN A 117 18.92 -8.34 -11.88
CA GLN A 117 19.73 -7.53 -12.81
C GLN A 117 21.26 -7.71 -12.64
N MET A 118 21.69 -8.23 -11.49
CA MET A 118 23.10 -8.39 -11.15
C MET A 118 23.32 -9.79 -10.56
N GLY A 119 24.09 -10.63 -11.23
CA GLY A 119 24.61 -11.90 -10.67
C GLY A 119 25.53 -11.74 -9.45
N ILE A 120 25.53 -10.56 -8.82
CA ILE A 120 26.29 -10.19 -7.63
C ILE A 120 25.56 -10.70 -6.36
N GLY A 121 24.22 -10.76 -6.37
CA GLY A 121 23.43 -11.18 -5.20
C GLY A 121 23.74 -12.60 -4.73
N PHE A 122 24.07 -13.51 -5.65
CA PHE A 122 24.53 -14.86 -5.30
C PHE A 122 25.81 -14.85 -4.45
N ASN A 123 26.71 -13.89 -4.65
CA ASN A 123 27.96 -13.81 -3.88
C ASN A 123 27.74 -13.51 -2.39
N SER A 124 26.54 -13.07 -1.99
CA SER A 124 26.21 -12.87 -0.58
C SER A 124 26.27 -14.17 0.25
N ILE A 125 26.17 -15.35 -0.37
CA ILE A 125 26.38 -16.64 0.32
C ILE A 125 27.80 -16.77 0.89
N TYR A 126 28.79 -16.05 0.34
CA TYR A 126 30.16 -16.13 0.85
C TYR A 126 30.32 -15.45 2.22
N HIS A 127 29.28 -14.79 2.75
CA HIS A 127 29.21 -14.48 4.17
C HIS A 127 29.28 -15.76 5.02
N MET A 128 28.58 -16.83 4.61
CA MET A 128 28.47 -18.07 5.40
C MET A 128 29.44 -19.17 5.01
N THR A 129 29.88 -19.25 3.75
CA THR A 129 30.65 -20.39 3.25
C THR A 129 31.86 -19.97 2.40
N ASP A 130 32.89 -20.81 2.35
CA ASP A 130 34.01 -20.67 1.40
C ASP A 130 33.92 -21.65 0.22
N CYS A 131 33.07 -22.68 0.32
CA CYS A 131 32.97 -23.73 -0.70
C CYS A 131 31.51 -24.13 -0.95
N PRO A 132 30.71 -23.26 -1.59
CA PRO A 132 29.36 -23.62 -1.98
C PRO A 132 29.39 -24.74 -3.02
N SER A 133 28.43 -25.65 -2.91
CA SER A 133 28.23 -26.73 -3.88
C SER A 133 26.75 -26.93 -4.15
N PHE A 134 26.41 -27.48 -5.32
CA PHE A 134 25.02 -27.78 -5.64
C PHE A 134 24.88 -28.93 -6.62
N ILE A 135 23.81 -29.69 -6.46
CA ILE A 135 23.34 -30.65 -7.45
C ILE A 135 22.18 -30.06 -8.24
N SER A 136 22.15 -30.28 -9.55
CA SER A 136 20.98 -30.00 -10.41
C SER A 136 20.93 -31.03 -11.52
N GLY A 137 19.82 -31.76 -11.63
CA GLY A 137 19.75 -32.88 -12.56
C GLY A 137 20.72 -33.99 -12.14
N ASP A 138 21.61 -34.41 -13.03
CA ASP A 138 22.70 -35.34 -12.73
C ASP A 138 24.04 -34.65 -12.45
N GLN A 139 24.07 -33.32 -12.46
CA GLN A 139 25.30 -32.53 -12.37
C GLN A 139 25.54 -32.10 -10.93
N LEU A 140 26.76 -32.33 -10.44
CA LEU A 140 27.29 -31.69 -9.24
C LEU A 140 28.27 -30.59 -9.65
N MET A 141 28.16 -29.42 -9.03
CA MET A 141 29.13 -28.34 -9.15
C MET A 141 29.65 -27.95 -7.76
N VAL A 142 30.96 -27.80 -7.65
CA VAL A 142 31.66 -27.35 -6.44
C VAL A 142 32.47 -26.11 -6.80
N ILE A 143 32.32 -25.04 -6.02
CA ILE A 143 32.98 -23.75 -6.27
C ILE A 143 33.86 -23.45 -5.06
N GLU A 144 35.16 -23.28 -5.27
CA GLU A 144 36.15 -22.97 -4.24
C GLU A 144 37.03 -21.79 -4.71
N PRO A 145 36.63 -20.54 -4.40
CA PRO A 145 37.26 -19.35 -4.97
C PRO A 145 38.72 -19.13 -4.57
N HIS A 146 39.26 -19.81 -3.56
CA HIS A 146 40.67 -19.65 -3.17
C HIS A 146 41.63 -20.44 -4.05
N GLU A 147 41.09 -21.27 -4.96
CA GLU A 147 41.86 -22.05 -5.94
C GLU A 147 42.91 -22.95 -5.26
N ARG A 148 42.58 -23.54 -4.10
CA ARG A 148 43.46 -24.47 -3.38
C ARG A 148 43.18 -25.94 -3.70
N ILE A 149 41.90 -26.29 -3.89
CA ILE A 149 41.47 -27.70 -4.02
C ILE A 149 41.59 -28.18 -5.48
N PHE A 150 41.23 -27.32 -6.42
CA PHE A 150 41.04 -27.72 -7.83
C PHE A 150 42.09 -27.15 -8.80
N ASN A 151 43.12 -26.48 -8.29
CA ASN A 151 44.18 -25.90 -9.11
C ASN A 151 45.30 -26.92 -9.42
N GLY A 152 45.86 -26.90 -10.64
CA GLY A 152 46.98 -27.77 -11.04
C GLY A 152 46.56 -29.11 -11.65
N VAL A 153 47.27 -30.21 -11.35
CA VAL A 153 47.24 -31.51 -12.09
C VAL A 153 45.84 -32.12 -12.28
N ARG A 154 44.84 -31.73 -11.48
CA ARG A 154 43.45 -32.24 -11.54
C ARG A 154 42.48 -31.38 -12.36
N SER A 155 42.92 -30.22 -12.83
CA SER A 155 42.20 -29.38 -13.79
C SER A 155 43.19 -28.88 -14.84
N GLU A 156 42.95 -29.17 -16.12
CA GLU A 156 43.77 -28.63 -17.21
C GLU A 156 43.77 -27.08 -17.25
N PHE A 157 42.87 -26.46 -16.49
CA PHE A 157 42.68 -25.01 -16.36
C PHE A 157 42.90 -24.55 -14.91
N MET A 158 43.55 -23.40 -14.69
CA MET A 158 43.58 -22.73 -13.38
C MET A 158 42.18 -22.18 -13.06
N GLU A 159 41.25 -23.04 -12.64
CA GLU A 159 39.85 -22.70 -12.36
C GLU A 159 39.47 -23.05 -10.90
N GLY A 160 38.77 -22.13 -10.23
CA GLY A 160 38.26 -22.32 -8.86
C GLY A 160 36.91 -23.03 -8.77
N ALA A 161 36.51 -23.81 -9.77
CA ALA A 161 35.26 -24.58 -9.76
C ALA A 161 35.37 -25.86 -10.59
N VAL A 162 34.70 -26.92 -10.15
CA VAL A 162 34.59 -28.19 -10.88
C VAL A 162 33.13 -28.59 -11.07
N ARG A 163 32.85 -29.30 -12.17
CA ARG A 163 31.55 -29.86 -12.50
C ARG A 163 31.72 -31.29 -12.99
N GLY A 164 30.85 -32.19 -12.55
CA GLY A 164 30.81 -33.58 -13.03
C GLY A 164 29.45 -34.22 -12.83
N SER A 165 29.16 -35.25 -13.63
CA SER A 165 27.93 -36.04 -13.49
C SER A 165 28.10 -37.14 -12.44
N PHE A 166 27.10 -37.31 -11.58
CA PHE A 166 27.05 -38.47 -10.66
C PHE A 166 26.32 -39.69 -11.27
N ALA A 167 25.55 -39.50 -12.34
CA ALA A 167 24.79 -40.56 -13.00
C ALA A 167 25.48 -41.17 -14.24
N GLU A 168 26.63 -40.62 -14.67
CA GLU A 168 27.49 -41.25 -15.68
C GLU A 168 28.03 -42.61 -15.20
N GLY A 169 28.15 -43.60 -16.10
CA GLY A 169 28.42 -45.02 -15.78
C GLY A 169 29.69 -45.33 -14.96
N ASN A 170 30.67 -46.06 -15.53
CA ASN A 170 31.89 -46.47 -14.80
C ASN A 170 32.84 -45.31 -14.37
N GLN A 171 32.38 -44.05 -14.47
CA GLN A 171 33.16 -42.82 -14.21
C GLN A 171 32.35 -41.75 -13.43
N GLY A 172 31.11 -42.05 -13.02
CA GLY A 172 30.29 -41.10 -12.28
C GLY A 172 30.82 -40.77 -10.89
N LEU A 173 30.46 -39.60 -10.39
CA LEU A 173 30.78 -39.16 -9.03
C LEU A 173 30.12 -40.01 -7.93
N ASN A 174 29.26 -40.98 -8.27
CA ASN A 174 28.65 -41.95 -7.34
C ASN A 174 29.67 -42.85 -6.60
N ILE A 175 30.91 -42.95 -7.09
CA ILE A 175 32.01 -43.64 -6.40
C ILE A 175 32.48 -42.92 -5.13
N PHE A 176 32.02 -41.67 -4.90
CA PHE A 176 32.29 -40.86 -3.72
C PHE A 176 31.02 -40.60 -2.90
N PRO A 177 30.43 -41.65 -2.30
CA PRO A 177 29.09 -41.57 -1.71
C PRO A 177 29.04 -40.69 -0.46
N ASP A 178 30.13 -40.55 0.29
CA ASP A 178 30.16 -39.69 1.48
C ASP A 178 29.97 -38.22 1.10
N GLN A 179 30.49 -37.80 -0.05
CA GLN A 179 30.33 -36.45 -0.58
C GLN A 179 28.92 -36.17 -1.08
N LEU A 180 28.24 -37.17 -1.67
CA LEU A 180 26.87 -37.04 -2.17
C LEU A 180 25.82 -37.16 -1.06
N LYS A 181 26.09 -37.97 -0.03
CA LYS A 181 25.20 -38.16 1.13
C LYS A 181 24.84 -36.85 1.82
N ALA A 182 25.72 -35.86 1.77
CA ALA A 182 25.50 -34.52 2.32
C ALA A 182 24.38 -33.71 1.63
N PHE A 183 23.84 -34.18 0.50
CA PHE A 183 22.66 -33.62 -0.18
C PHE A 183 21.37 -34.42 0.08
N SER A 184 21.48 -35.69 0.49
CA SER A 184 20.37 -36.62 0.69
C SER A 184 19.87 -36.58 2.14
N ILE A 185 19.39 -35.41 2.59
CA ILE A 185 19.02 -35.20 4.01
C ILE A 185 17.50 -35.09 4.20
N LEU A 186 16.81 -34.27 3.40
CA LEU A 186 15.35 -34.17 3.46
C LEU A 186 14.65 -35.37 2.82
N GLU A 187 15.33 -36.02 1.88
CA GLU A 187 14.84 -37.18 1.15
C GLU A 187 15.99 -38.12 0.82
N ASP A 188 15.67 -39.40 0.62
CA ASP A 188 16.61 -40.42 0.20
C ASP A 188 16.81 -40.34 -1.33
N ILE A 189 17.91 -39.72 -1.74
CA ILE A 189 18.24 -39.50 -3.16
C ILE A 189 18.97 -40.71 -3.73
N ASP A 190 18.38 -41.30 -4.77
CA ASP A 190 19.06 -42.30 -5.60
C ASP A 190 19.99 -41.60 -6.61
N PHE A 191 21.26 -41.42 -6.24
CA PHE A 191 22.30 -40.83 -7.10
C PHE A 191 22.72 -41.71 -8.29
N SER A 192 22.02 -42.82 -8.57
CA SER A 192 22.11 -43.49 -9.89
C SER A 192 21.19 -42.85 -10.94
N ARG A 193 20.34 -41.89 -10.55
CA ARG A 193 19.35 -41.22 -11.40
C ARG A 193 19.50 -39.71 -11.34
N VAL A 194 18.90 -39.04 -12.32
CA VAL A 194 18.77 -37.58 -12.36
C VAL A 194 17.91 -37.10 -11.20
N TYR A 195 18.38 -36.14 -10.42
CA TYR A 195 17.59 -35.47 -9.39
C TYR A 195 16.65 -34.41 -10.03
N PRO A 196 15.32 -34.45 -9.80
CA PRO A 196 14.36 -33.59 -10.49
C PRO A 196 14.24 -32.21 -9.84
N GLY A 197 15.36 -31.51 -9.67
CA GLY A 197 15.41 -30.18 -9.09
C GLY A 197 16.84 -29.70 -8.87
N THR A 198 17.00 -28.70 -8.02
CA THR A 198 18.31 -28.19 -7.60
C THR A 198 18.42 -28.21 -6.07
N ILE A 199 19.57 -28.63 -5.52
CA ILE A 199 19.88 -28.49 -4.09
C ILE A 199 21.24 -27.83 -3.96
N PHE A 200 21.26 -26.66 -3.34
CA PHE A 200 22.48 -26.01 -2.88
C PHE A 200 22.83 -26.48 -1.47
N ARG A 201 24.12 -26.63 -1.21
CA ARG A 201 24.71 -26.86 0.10
C ARG A 201 25.78 -25.80 0.36
N PHE A 202 25.65 -25.13 1.49
CA PHE A 202 26.54 -24.07 1.97
C PHE A 202 27.13 -24.49 3.33
N PRO A 203 28.26 -25.19 3.35
CA PRO A 203 28.97 -25.55 4.58
C PRO A 203 29.37 -24.29 5.35
N LEU A 204 29.07 -24.23 6.64
CA LEU A 204 29.27 -23.04 7.46
C LEU A 204 30.74 -22.85 7.81
N ARG A 205 31.25 -21.62 7.62
CA ARG A 205 32.64 -21.28 7.88
C ARG A 205 32.95 -21.41 9.37
N THR A 206 33.89 -22.29 9.69
CA THR A 206 34.41 -22.48 11.06
C THR A 206 35.40 -21.37 11.44
N ALA A 207 35.72 -21.26 12.74
CA ALA A 207 36.75 -20.33 13.22
C ALA A 207 38.11 -20.56 12.55
N ASN A 208 38.52 -21.83 12.40
CA ASN A 208 39.78 -22.18 11.76
C ASN A 208 39.82 -21.78 10.27
N GLN A 209 38.72 -21.97 9.54
CA GLN A 209 38.61 -21.53 8.14
C GLN A 209 38.65 -20.00 8.02
N ALA A 210 38.03 -19.29 8.96
CA ALA A 210 38.01 -17.83 8.97
C ALA A 210 39.41 -17.20 9.09
N GLU A 211 40.33 -17.82 9.83
CA GLU A 211 41.72 -17.34 9.95
C GLU A 211 42.43 -17.29 8.60
N THR A 212 42.25 -18.32 7.77
CA THR A 212 42.95 -18.46 6.48
C THR A 212 42.14 -17.96 5.29
N SER A 213 40.82 -17.81 5.41
CA SER A 213 39.97 -17.41 4.30
C SER A 213 40.29 -15.99 3.80
N LYS A 214 40.42 -15.85 2.47
CA LYS A 214 40.56 -14.55 1.79
C LYS A 214 39.21 -13.89 1.49
N LEU A 215 38.09 -14.58 1.73
CA LEU A 215 36.75 -14.06 1.47
C LEU A 215 36.20 -13.31 2.69
N SER A 216 36.32 -13.90 3.88
CA SER A 216 35.85 -13.30 5.12
C SER A 216 36.64 -13.84 6.32
N LYS A 217 36.94 -12.94 7.27
CA LYS A 217 37.62 -13.27 8.53
C LYS A 217 36.65 -13.63 9.66
N ASN A 218 35.36 -13.76 9.36
CA ASN A 218 34.32 -14.08 10.32
C ASN A 218 33.86 -15.53 10.16
N ALA A 219 33.87 -16.30 11.26
CA ALA A 219 33.15 -17.56 11.35
C ALA A 219 31.63 -17.33 11.23
N TYR A 220 30.90 -18.32 10.74
CA TYR A 220 29.45 -18.26 10.58
C TYR A 220 28.76 -19.35 11.41
N PRO A 221 28.39 -19.06 12.67
CA PRO A 221 27.78 -20.06 13.54
C PRO A 221 26.36 -20.42 13.06
N ALA A 222 25.91 -21.65 13.34
CA ALA A 222 24.62 -22.17 12.90
C ALA A 222 23.44 -21.36 13.48
N GLU A 223 23.59 -20.82 14.68
CA GLU A 223 22.62 -19.94 15.35
C GLU A 223 22.29 -18.71 14.51
N LYS A 224 23.27 -18.18 13.78
CA LYS A 224 23.09 -17.02 12.90
C LYS A 224 22.27 -17.37 11.66
N VAL A 225 22.46 -18.57 11.12
CA VAL A 225 21.63 -19.11 10.04
C VAL A 225 20.20 -19.35 10.54
N LEU A 226 20.05 -19.91 11.74
CA LEU A 226 18.74 -20.10 12.35
C LEU A 226 18.01 -18.76 12.54
N GLU A 227 18.69 -17.74 13.08
CA GLU A 227 18.14 -16.37 13.20
C GLU A 227 17.70 -15.82 11.84
N MET A 228 18.53 -16.01 10.80
CA MET A 228 18.21 -15.61 9.43
C MET A 228 16.93 -16.30 8.92
N LEU A 229 16.80 -17.62 9.11
CA LEU A 229 15.64 -18.41 8.70
C LEU A 229 14.39 -18.08 9.51
N LEU A 230 14.51 -17.79 10.81
CA LEU A 230 13.40 -17.34 11.66
C LEU A 230 12.91 -15.95 11.25
N LYS A 231 13.82 -15.06 10.83
CA LYS A 231 13.42 -13.78 10.21
C LYS A 231 12.69 -13.99 8.90
N LEU A 232 13.20 -14.89 8.03
CA LEU A 232 12.52 -15.25 6.78
C LEU A 232 11.10 -15.81 7.05
N LYS A 233 10.96 -16.70 8.04
CA LYS A 233 9.67 -17.24 8.50
C LYS A 233 8.66 -16.12 8.78
N ASN A 234 9.08 -15.09 9.52
CA ASN A 234 8.21 -13.97 9.90
C ASN A 234 7.83 -13.04 8.73
N GLU A 235 8.55 -13.08 7.62
CA GLU A 235 8.28 -12.26 6.43
C GLU A 235 7.88 -13.07 5.19
N ALA A 236 7.74 -14.39 5.32
CA ALA A 236 7.57 -15.30 4.19
C ALA A 236 6.33 -14.97 3.34
N LEU A 237 5.22 -14.60 3.99
CA LEU A 237 4.03 -14.14 3.28
C LEU A 237 4.33 -12.92 2.43
N LYS A 238 4.96 -11.89 3.03
CA LYS A 238 5.36 -10.67 2.31
C LYS A 238 6.29 -11.02 1.15
N ALA A 239 7.27 -11.90 1.38
CA ALA A 239 8.19 -12.36 0.35
C ALA A 239 7.47 -13.03 -0.84
N MET A 240 6.32 -13.68 -0.65
CA MET A 240 5.58 -14.37 -1.72
C MET A 240 4.58 -13.49 -2.49
N LEU A 241 4.25 -12.29 -2.01
CA LEU A 241 3.20 -11.45 -2.60
C LEU A 241 3.43 -11.19 -4.10
N PHE A 242 4.65 -10.77 -4.47
CA PHE A 242 4.97 -10.29 -5.81
C PHE A 242 5.94 -11.19 -6.59
N LEU A 243 6.26 -12.39 -6.06
CA LEU A 243 6.97 -13.43 -6.81
C LEU A 243 6.09 -14.00 -7.93
N LYS A 244 6.72 -14.46 -9.00
CA LYS A 244 6.02 -14.82 -10.25
C LYS A 244 5.66 -16.31 -10.31
N HIS A 245 6.47 -17.14 -9.68
CA HIS A 245 6.45 -18.60 -9.84
C HIS A 245 6.37 -19.34 -8.51
N ILE A 246 7.00 -18.81 -7.45
CA ILE A 246 6.98 -19.45 -6.13
C ILE A 246 5.55 -19.51 -5.58
N GLU A 247 5.16 -20.71 -5.16
CA GLU A 247 3.87 -21.06 -4.57
C GLU A 247 3.99 -21.65 -3.18
N LYS A 248 5.20 -22.09 -2.79
CA LYS A 248 5.46 -22.69 -1.50
C LYS A 248 6.86 -22.36 -0.98
N ILE A 249 6.95 -22.02 0.31
CA ILE A 249 8.21 -21.94 1.05
C ILE A 249 8.14 -22.89 2.24
N ALA A 250 9.19 -23.70 2.45
CA ALA A 250 9.30 -24.58 3.61
C ALA A 250 10.66 -24.42 4.30
N ILE A 251 10.67 -24.46 5.64
CA ILE A 251 11.89 -24.33 6.43
C ILE A 251 12.00 -25.53 7.36
N TYR A 252 13.18 -26.13 7.40
CA TYR A 252 13.52 -27.30 8.19
C TYR A 252 14.77 -27.04 9.04
N GLU A 253 14.86 -27.74 10.15
CA GLU A 253 16.06 -27.81 10.99
C GLU A 253 16.34 -29.28 11.34
N ARG A 254 17.61 -29.70 11.25
CA ARG A 254 18.08 -30.98 11.76
C ARG A 254 19.12 -30.73 12.84
N LYS A 255 18.79 -31.03 14.09
CA LYS A 255 19.72 -30.92 15.22
C LYS A 255 20.73 -32.08 15.20
N SER A 256 21.93 -31.86 15.74
CA SER A 256 23.06 -32.81 15.64
C SER A 256 22.77 -34.22 16.17
N LEU A 257 21.86 -34.35 17.15
CA LEU A 257 21.49 -35.62 17.79
C LEU A 257 20.18 -36.22 17.27
N GLU A 258 19.50 -35.57 16.34
CA GLU A 258 18.22 -36.04 15.80
C GLU A 258 18.43 -36.92 14.57
N GLU A 259 17.64 -38.01 14.46
CA GLU A 259 17.74 -38.95 13.34
C GLU A 259 17.48 -38.26 12.00
N GLY A 260 16.53 -37.31 11.95
CA GLY A 260 16.13 -36.64 10.73
C GLY A 260 15.70 -35.18 10.92
N PRO A 261 15.52 -34.46 9.80
CA PRO A 261 15.10 -33.06 9.78
C PRO A 261 13.64 -32.89 10.24
N LYS A 262 13.36 -31.79 10.94
CA LYS A 262 12.02 -31.37 11.36
C LYS A 262 11.61 -30.13 10.60
N LYS A 263 10.35 -30.11 10.13
CA LYS A 263 9.76 -28.91 9.51
C LYS A 263 9.40 -27.92 10.61
N ILE A 264 9.94 -26.70 10.52
CA ILE A 264 9.69 -25.63 11.51
C ILE A 264 8.72 -24.55 11.01
N PHE A 265 8.49 -24.52 9.70
CA PHE A 265 7.56 -23.61 9.05
C PHE A 265 7.23 -24.04 7.62
N GLU A 266 6.00 -23.76 7.19
CA GLU A 266 5.56 -23.89 5.81
C GLU A 266 4.58 -22.76 5.48
N ILE A 267 4.69 -22.20 4.29
CA ILE A 267 3.66 -21.34 3.71
C ILE A 267 3.39 -21.79 2.28
N GLU A 268 2.11 -21.88 1.91
CA GLU A 268 1.67 -22.26 0.57
C GLU A 268 0.51 -21.39 0.07
N ILE A 269 0.43 -21.21 -1.24
CA ILE A 269 -0.75 -20.62 -1.90
C ILE A 269 -1.75 -21.74 -2.16
N VAL A 270 -2.84 -21.78 -1.39
CA VAL A 270 -3.83 -22.88 -1.45
C VAL A 270 -4.53 -22.92 -2.82
N ASN A 271 -4.83 -21.76 -3.40
CA ASN A 271 -5.41 -21.61 -4.74
C ASN A 271 -4.33 -21.38 -5.82
N ALA A 272 -3.16 -22.04 -5.70
CA ALA A 272 -2.03 -21.86 -6.61
C ALA A 272 -2.36 -21.99 -8.10
N LYS A 273 -3.27 -22.90 -8.48
CA LYS A 273 -3.65 -23.10 -9.89
C LYS A 273 -4.25 -21.84 -10.51
N ASP A 274 -5.15 -21.17 -9.79
CA ASP A 274 -5.82 -19.96 -10.27
C ASP A 274 -4.84 -18.79 -10.31
N VAL A 275 -4.07 -18.61 -9.23
CA VAL A 275 -3.03 -17.56 -9.15
C VAL A 275 -1.98 -17.72 -10.26
N ARG A 276 -1.52 -18.95 -10.51
CA ARG A 276 -0.56 -19.26 -11.58
C ARG A 276 -1.12 -18.94 -12.95
N LYS A 277 -2.39 -19.28 -13.21
CA LYS A 277 -3.04 -19.00 -14.50
C LYS A 277 -3.00 -17.50 -14.81
N GLU A 278 -3.47 -16.67 -13.88
CA GLU A 278 -3.48 -15.21 -14.05
C GLU A 278 -2.06 -14.62 -14.20
N ARG A 279 -1.11 -15.07 -13.38
CA ARG A 279 0.31 -14.66 -13.50
C ARG A 279 0.89 -15.03 -14.88
N GLN A 280 0.62 -16.23 -15.38
CA GLN A 280 1.11 -16.69 -16.69
C GLN A 280 0.49 -15.94 -17.86
N GLU A 281 -0.78 -15.53 -17.76
CA GLU A 281 -1.42 -14.69 -18.77
C GLU A 281 -0.71 -13.35 -18.93
N LEU A 282 -0.26 -12.72 -17.84
CA LEU A 282 0.59 -11.53 -17.88
C LEU A 282 1.95 -11.84 -18.52
N LEU A 283 2.65 -12.86 -18.02
CA LEU A 283 4.02 -13.18 -18.43
C LEU A 283 4.13 -13.54 -19.91
N THR A 284 3.13 -14.23 -20.46
CA THR A 284 3.08 -14.62 -21.88
C THR A 284 2.99 -13.40 -22.79
N LYS A 285 2.30 -12.34 -22.35
CA LYS A 285 2.14 -11.08 -23.10
C LYS A 285 3.31 -10.12 -22.91
N LEU A 286 4.09 -10.28 -21.84
CA LEU A 286 5.15 -9.34 -21.45
C LEU A 286 6.18 -9.08 -22.55
N ARG A 287 6.70 -10.13 -23.21
CA ARG A 287 7.78 -9.98 -24.18
C ARG A 287 7.39 -9.11 -25.37
N GLY A 288 6.20 -9.37 -25.94
CA GLY A 288 5.66 -8.55 -27.03
C GLY A 288 5.28 -7.14 -26.60
N HIS A 289 4.99 -6.95 -25.30
CA HIS A 289 4.71 -5.64 -24.71
C HIS A 289 5.96 -4.79 -24.50
N VAL A 290 7.08 -5.40 -24.09
CA VAL A 290 8.37 -4.72 -23.92
C VAL A 290 9.06 -4.44 -25.26
N TYR A 291 8.94 -5.35 -26.23
CA TYR A 291 9.50 -5.20 -27.58
C TYR A 291 8.39 -5.28 -28.65
N PRO A 292 7.57 -4.24 -28.79
CA PRO A 292 6.53 -4.24 -29.80
C PRO A 292 7.15 -4.22 -31.20
N GLU A 293 6.63 -5.06 -32.10
CA GLU A 293 7.08 -5.12 -33.51
C GLU A 293 6.67 -3.86 -34.31
N SER A 294 5.74 -3.06 -33.79
CA SER A 294 5.23 -1.84 -34.44
C SER A 294 4.98 -0.72 -33.43
N THR A 295 5.28 0.51 -33.83
CA THR A 295 5.05 1.75 -33.06
C THR A 295 3.59 2.21 -33.06
N ALA A 296 2.69 1.51 -33.76
CA ALA A 296 1.29 1.88 -33.92
C ALA A 296 0.40 1.58 -32.70
N SER A 297 0.85 0.71 -31.79
CA SER A 297 0.12 0.35 -30.58
C SER A 297 0.41 1.35 -29.45
N ARG A 298 -0.26 2.50 -29.48
CA ARG A 298 0.04 3.60 -28.53
C ARG A 298 -0.60 3.46 -27.15
N ASP A 299 -1.49 2.50 -26.92
CA ASP A 299 -2.13 2.28 -25.61
C ASP A 299 -2.33 0.79 -25.30
N ILE A 300 -1.28 0.11 -24.84
CA ILE A 300 -1.46 -1.18 -24.16
C ILE A 300 -0.89 -1.01 -22.77
N ILE A 301 -1.73 -1.22 -21.76
CA ILE A 301 -1.30 -1.51 -20.40
C ILE A 301 -1.64 -2.99 -20.22
N LEU A 302 -0.67 -3.77 -19.76
CA LEU A 302 -1.00 -5.11 -19.29
C LEU A 302 -1.45 -5.00 -17.85
N GLU A 303 -2.51 -5.69 -17.49
CA GLU A 303 -3.09 -5.69 -16.17
C GLU A 303 -3.49 -7.10 -15.78
N TYR A 304 -3.30 -7.45 -14.52
CA TYR A 304 -3.96 -8.60 -13.92
C TYR A 304 -4.24 -8.34 -12.43
N SER A 305 -5.24 -9.05 -11.92
CA SER A 305 -5.65 -9.02 -10.51
C SER A 305 -5.80 -10.45 -10.01
N VAL A 306 -5.26 -10.76 -8.83
CA VAL A 306 -5.35 -12.09 -8.20
C VAL A 306 -5.71 -11.97 -6.73
N ARG A 307 -6.37 -13.01 -6.23
CA ARG A 307 -6.72 -13.13 -4.81
C ARG A 307 -6.07 -14.38 -4.18
N PRO A 308 -4.76 -14.37 -3.91
CA PRO A 308 -4.09 -15.52 -3.31
C PRO A 308 -4.58 -15.78 -1.88
N ILE A 309 -4.70 -17.06 -1.55
CA ILE A 309 -5.02 -17.57 -0.21
C ILE A 309 -3.76 -18.22 0.34
N PHE A 310 -3.12 -17.56 1.30
CA PHE A 310 -1.91 -18.08 1.94
C PHE A 310 -2.30 -18.92 3.14
N LYS A 311 -1.77 -20.14 3.23
CA LYS A 311 -1.85 -20.98 4.42
C LYS A 311 -0.47 -21.08 5.05
N LEU A 312 -0.34 -20.61 6.28
CA LEU A 312 0.89 -20.69 7.06
C LEU A 312 0.74 -21.82 8.06
N THR A 313 1.74 -22.70 8.17
CA THR A 313 1.77 -23.81 9.13
C THR A 313 3.02 -23.72 9.98
N GLN A 314 2.84 -23.72 11.29
CA GLN A 314 3.91 -23.66 12.30
C GLN A 314 4.45 -25.06 12.62
N ASP A 315 5.50 -25.11 13.45
CA ASP A 315 6.16 -26.33 13.91
C ASP A 315 5.27 -27.21 14.81
N ASP A 316 4.37 -26.59 15.57
CA ASP A 316 3.37 -27.28 16.39
C ASP A 316 2.16 -27.80 15.58
N GLY A 317 2.15 -27.58 14.26
CA GLY A 317 1.08 -27.96 13.36
C GLY A 317 -0.11 -26.99 13.33
N THR A 318 -0.07 -25.89 14.08
CA THR A 318 -1.08 -24.83 13.96
C THR A 318 -1.00 -24.17 12.58
N SER A 319 -2.17 -23.88 12.01
CA SER A 319 -2.26 -23.21 10.72
C SER A 319 -3.13 -21.95 10.78
N THR A 320 -2.69 -20.91 10.09
CA THR A 320 -3.47 -19.71 9.81
C THR A 320 -3.69 -19.56 8.31
N VAL A 321 -4.78 -18.92 7.93
CA VAL A 321 -5.11 -18.62 6.53
C VAL A 321 -5.28 -17.11 6.39
N GLU A 322 -4.70 -16.54 5.34
CA GLU A 322 -4.82 -15.13 5.01
C GLU A 322 -5.25 -14.94 3.56
N HIS A 323 -6.26 -14.10 3.35
CA HIS A 323 -6.75 -13.73 2.03
C HIS A 323 -6.18 -12.37 1.61
N TRP A 324 -5.55 -12.32 0.44
CA TRP A 324 -4.92 -11.11 -0.08
C TRP A 324 -5.47 -10.76 -1.45
N HIS A 325 -5.51 -9.47 -1.79
CA HIS A 325 -5.81 -8.95 -3.12
C HIS A 325 -4.53 -8.33 -3.68
N ILE A 326 -4.17 -8.68 -4.92
CA ILE A 326 -2.99 -8.15 -5.59
C ILE A 326 -3.36 -7.72 -6.99
N SER A 327 -3.23 -6.43 -7.30
CA SER A 327 -3.36 -5.90 -8.65
C SER A 327 -1.98 -5.51 -9.17
N THR A 328 -1.68 -5.84 -10.41
CA THR A 328 -0.41 -5.51 -11.06
C THR A 328 -0.67 -4.96 -12.45
N ILE A 329 0.12 -3.95 -12.82
CA ILE A 329 0.16 -3.46 -14.19
C ILE A 329 1.60 -3.47 -14.72
N VAL A 330 1.72 -3.67 -16.03
CA VAL A 330 2.88 -3.24 -16.80
C VAL A 330 2.42 -2.09 -17.70
N GLY A 331 2.82 -0.89 -17.33
CA GLY A 331 2.43 0.35 -18.01
C GLY A 331 2.95 0.44 -19.44
N ASN A 332 2.65 1.56 -20.09
CA ASN A 332 3.09 1.80 -21.46
C ASN A 332 4.62 1.99 -21.51
N VAL A 333 5.31 1.00 -22.10
CA VAL A 333 6.78 0.95 -22.18
C VAL A 333 7.31 2.06 -23.10
N LEU A 334 6.67 2.28 -24.25
CA LEU A 334 7.10 3.30 -25.21
C LEU A 334 6.94 4.72 -24.66
N ALA A 335 5.77 5.02 -24.05
CA ALA A 335 5.54 6.31 -23.42
C ALA A 335 6.48 6.56 -22.25
N SER A 336 6.76 5.53 -21.44
CA SER A 336 7.73 5.64 -20.35
C SER A 336 9.15 5.85 -20.85
N ARG A 337 9.56 5.16 -21.92
CA ARG A 337 10.86 5.40 -22.57
C ARG A 337 10.94 6.84 -23.10
N GLY A 338 9.91 7.32 -23.81
CA GLY A 338 9.88 8.69 -24.33
C GLY A 338 10.06 9.74 -23.23
N TYR A 339 9.33 9.60 -22.11
CA TYR A 339 9.53 10.47 -20.94
C TYR A 339 10.97 10.42 -20.41
N MET A 340 11.55 9.22 -20.28
CA MET A 340 12.93 9.08 -19.81
C MET A 340 13.96 9.67 -20.78
N GLU A 341 13.71 9.63 -22.09
CA GLU A 341 14.56 10.25 -23.14
C GLU A 341 14.47 11.78 -23.12
N GLU A 342 13.32 12.35 -22.75
CA GLU A 342 13.13 13.79 -22.59
C GLU A 342 13.82 14.33 -21.32
N GLU A 343 13.76 13.58 -20.23
CA GLU A 343 14.31 14.01 -18.94
C GLU A 343 15.81 13.74 -18.77
N THR A 344 16.36 12.73 -19.46
CA THR A 344 17.73 12.23 -19.27
C THR A 344 18.56 12.19 -20.57
N GLU A 345 19.89 12.16 -20.45
CA GLU A 345 20.81 12.20 -21.61
C GLU A 345 21.66 10.91 -21.78
N GLY A 346 21.34 9.85 -21.03
CA GLY A 346 22.16 8.63 -21.00
C GLY A 346 21.56 7.44 -21.74
N ASN A 347 22.34 6.36 -21.80
CA ASN A 347 21.90 5.12 -22.45
C ASN A 347 20.86 4.38 -21.57
N LEU A 348 19.58 4.50 -21.92
CA LEU A 348 18.47 3.86 -21.21
C LEU A 348 18.45 2.34 -21.36
N ASP A 349 18.91 1.80 -22.49
CA ASP A 349 18.91 0.35 -22.77
C ASP A 349 19.77 -0.43 -21.77
N ALA A 350 20.80 0.23 -21.23
CA ALA A 350 21.65 -0.33 -20.19
C ALA A 350 20.93 -0.55 -18.84
N HIS A 351 19.78 0.08 -18.62
CA HIS A 351 19.08 0.10 -17.32
C HIS A 351 17.86 -0.83 -17.25
N LYS A 352 17.38 -1.36 -18.38
CA LYS A 352 16.22 -2.27 -18.47
C LYS A 352 15.00 -1.77 -17.69
N LEU A 353 14.58 -0.54 -17.99
CA LEU A 353 13.47 0.12 -17.31
C LEU A 353 12.14 -0.46 -17.83
N ILE A 354 11.38 -1.13 -16.96
CA ILE A 354 10.06 -1.69 -17.28
C ILE A 354 9.05 -1.12 -16.30
N PRO A 355 7.97 -0.45 -16.74
CA PRO A 355 6.97 0.17 -15.88
C PRO A 355 6.04 -0.86 -15.22
N TRP A 356 6.63 -1.84 -14.53
CA TRP A 356 5.93 -2.90 -13.80
C TRP A 356 5.71 -2.43 -12.37
N VAL A 357 4.45 -2.30 -11.95
CA VAL A 357 4.08 -1.93 -10.58
C VAL A 357 2.91 -2.77 -10.09
N GLY A 358 2.78 -2.94 -8.77
CA GLY A 358 1.70 -3.69 -8.16
C GLY A 358 1.31 -3.16 -6.79
N ILE A 359 0.08 -3.43 -6.38
CA ILE A 359 -0.48 -3.11 -5.07
C ILE A 359 -0.97 -4.39 -4.42
N ALA A 360 -0.72 -4.57 -3.13
CA ALA A 360 -1.27 -5.67 -2.36
C ALA A 360 -1.81 -5.21 -1.00
N ALA A 361 -3.00 -5.71 -0.65
CA ALA A 361 -3.57 -5.58 0.69
C ALA A 361 -4.40 -6.82 1.06
N PRO A 362 -4.68 -7.04 2.35
CA PRO A 362 -5.66 -8.03 2.79
C PRO A 362 -7.01 -7.85 2.08
N SER A 363 -7.64 -8.96 1.71
CA SER A 363 -8.98 -8.99 1.09
C SER A 363 -10.12 -9.04 2.12
N GLU A 364 -9.81 -8.98 3.41
CA GLU A 364 -10.78 -9.13 4.48
C GLU A 364 -11.10 -7.78 5.14
N PRO A 365 -12.39 -7.45 5.35
CA PRO A 365 -12.77 -6.25 6.08
C PRO A 365 -12.15 -6.22 7.49
N GLY A 366 -11.58 -5.07 7.87
CA GLY A 366 -11.03 -4.86 9.22
C GLY A 366 -9.63 -5.43 9.47
N VAL A 367 -9.04 -6.14 8.50
CA VAL A 367 -7.64 -6.59 8.59
C VAL A 367 -6.72 -5.46 8.11
N MET A 368 -6.08 -4.79 9.08
CA MET A 368 -5.16 -3.69 8.80
C MET A 368 -3.72 -4.18 8.70
N ILE A 369 -2.99 -3.66 7.71
CA ILE A 369 -1.54 -3.89 7.61
C ILE A 369 -0.84 -3.06 8.70
N ALA A 370 -0.26 -3.73 9.70
CA ALA A 370 0.46 -3.05 10.78
C ALA A 370 1.67 -2.23 10.29
N SER A 371 2.34 -2.70 9.23
CA SER A 371 3.44 -1.97 8.59
C SER A 371 3.50 -2.30 7.10
N SER A 372 3.07 -1.33 6.30
CA SER A 372 3.20 -1.33 4.85
C SER A 372 4.66 -1.16 4.44
N GLY A 373 5.00 -1.67 3.27
CA GLY A 373 6.38 -1.80 2.83
C GLY A 373 6.47 -1.66 1.32
N LEU A 374 7.63 -1.19 0.87
CA LEU A 374 7.99 -1.12 -0.54
C LEU A 374 8.63 -2.44 -0.97
N PHE A 375 8.37 -2.84 -2.21
CA PHE A 375 8.85 -4.07 -2.81
C PHE A 375 9.50 -3.78 -4.15
N CYS A 376 10.60 -4.46 -4.40
CA CYS A 376 11.10 -4.70 -5.75
C CYS A 376 11.06 -6.21 -5.96
N PHE A 377 9.84 -6.71 -6.15
CA PHE A 377 9.37 -8.10 -6.13
C PHE A 377 9.53 -8.84 -4.79
N LEU A 378 10.62 -8.58 -4.09
CA LEU A 378 10.82 -8.93 -2.68
C LEU A 378 10.78 -7.67 -1.80
N PRO A 379 10.50 -7.81 -0.50
CA PRO A 379 10.49 -6.69 0.43
C PRO A 379 11.85 -5.97 0.45
N ILE A 380 11.82 -4.64 0.39
CA ILE A 380 12.99 -3.79 0.68
C ILE A 380 12.80 -3.11 2.05
N SER A 381 13.88 -2.60 2.64
CA SER A 381 13.86 -2.03 4.00
C SER A 381 13.27 -0.62 4.07
N ILE A 382 12.19 -0.36 3.32
CA ILE A 382 11.47 0.92 3.30
C ILE A 382 10.02 0.67 3.72
N GLN A 383 9.62 1.31 4.82
CA GLN A 383 8.24 1.33 5.28
C GLN A 383 7.45 2.45 4.58
N LEU A 384 6.20 2.17 4.25
CA LEU A 384 5.32 3.12 3.58
C LEU A 384 4.32 3.73 4.56
N PRO A 385 4.01 5.03 4.43
CA PRO A 385 3.09 5.73 5.34
C PRO A 385 1.59 5.47 5.05
N PHE A 386 1.28 4.69 4.01
CA PHE A 386 -0.07 4.44 3.52
C PHE A 386 -0.42 2.94 3.58
N PRO A 387 -1.72 2.58 3.55
CA PRO A 387 -2.23 1.30 4.07
C PRO A 387 -2.14 0.12 3.10
N VAL A 388 -1.19 0.13 2.16
CA VAL A 388 -0.98 -0.95 1.18
C VAL A 388 0.50 -1.25 0.96
N HIS A 389 0.81 -2.48 0.57
CA HIS A 389 2.12 -2.83 0.01
C HIS A 389 2.21 -2.37 -1.44
N ILE A 390 3.35 -1.78 -1.83
CA ILE A 390 3.60 -1.34 -3.21
C ILE A 390 4.81 -2.07 -3.75
N ASN A 391 4.62 -2.69 -4.91
CA ASN A 391 5.67 -3.28 -5.71
C ASN A 391 5.96 -2.42 -6.93
N GLY A 392 7.23 -2.42 -7.35
CA GLY A 392 7.64 -1.84 -8.61
C GLY A 392 8.99 -2.35 -9.05
N HIS A 393 9.26 -2.27 -10.35
CA HIS A 393 10.61 -2.44 -10.89
C HIS A 393 11.45 -1.19 -10.60
N PHE A 394 11.60 -0.90 -9.31
CA PHE A 394 12.34 0.25 -8.81
C PHE A 394 13.84 0.06 -9.03
N ALA A 395 14.52 1.15 -9.33
CA ALA A 395 15.96 1.19 -9.27
C ALA A 395 16.41 1.22 -7.81
N VAL A 396 16.97 0.12 -7.33
CA VAL A 396 17.50 -0.06 -5.97
C VAL A 396 19.00 0.18 -5.90
N LYS A 397 19.52 0.62 -4.75
CA LYS A 397 20.96 0.61 -4.46
C LYS A 397 21.46 -0.82 -4.25
N GLN A 398 22.77 -1.06 -4.32
CA GLN A 398 23.36 -2.40 -4.21
C GLN A 398 22.94 -3.12 -2.93
N SER A 399 22.87 -2.42 -1.79
CA SER A 399 22.45 -2.99 -0.51
C SER A 399 20.98 -3.44 -0.45
N ARG A 400 20.15 -3.10 -1.45
CA ARG A 400 18.70 -3.34 -1.51
C ARG A 400 17.90 -2.82 -0.30
N ARG A 401 18.49 -1.91 0.48
CA ARG A 401 17.83 -1.22 1.60
C ARG A 401 17.20 0.10 1.19
N GLU A 402 17.68 0.68 0.10
CA GLU A 402 17.28 1.99 -0.40
C GLU A 402 16.97 1.92 -1.90
N ILE A 403 16.07 2.78 -2.34
CA ILE A 403 15.89 3.08 -3.76
C ILE A 403 16.74 4.29 -4.14
N TRP A 404 17.05 4.43 -5.43
CA TRP A 404 17.69 5.64 -5.94
C TRP A 404 16.72 6.81 -5.82
N THR A 405 17.17 7.87 -5.16
CA THR A 405 16.49 9.17 -5.07
C THR A 405 17.49 10.24 -5.48
N ASN A 406 17.02 11.40 -5.93
CA ASN A 406 17.90 12.53 -6.05
C ASN A 406 18.33 12.97 -4.64
N GLN A 407 19.63 12.92 -4.38
CA GLN A 407 20.21 13.28 -3.07
C GLN A 407 20.83 14.68 -3.11
N ASP A 408 21.33 15.10 -4.27
CA ASP A 408 21.91 16.42 -4.53
C ASP A 408 21.72 16.77 -6.02
N ASN A 409 21.51 18.04 -6.35
CA ASN A 409 21.26 18.52 -7.72
C ASN A 409 22.48 18.45 -8.67
N ASP A 410 23.59 17.83 -8.25
CA ASP A 410 24.87 17.84 -8.95
C ASP A 410 25.07 16.64 -9.89
N PHE A 411 24.15 15.67 -9.93
CA PHE A 411 24.26 14.56 -10.87
C PHE A 411 24.00 15.01 -12.32
N ALA A 412 24.97 14.77 -13.20
CA ALA A 412 24.78 15.00 -14.62
C ALA A 412 23.64 14.12 -15.19
N LYS A 413 22.87 14.66 -16.14
CA LYS A 413 21.69 13.99 -16.72
C LYS A 413 21.95 12.63 -17.39
N HIS A 414 23.20 12.38 -17.82
CA HIS A 414 23.62 11.12 -18.42
C HIS A 414 24.11 10.09 -17.38
N ALA A 415 24.26 10.48 -16.12
CA ALA A 415 24.76 9.59 -15.07
C ALA A 415 23.71 8.54 -14.69
N SER A 416 24.16 7.29 -14.50
CA SER A 416 23.28 6.16 -14.12
C SER A 416 22.48 6.44 -12.85
N ALA A 417 23.07 7.13 -11.86
CA ALA A 417 22.40 7.53 -10.63
C ALA A 417 21.18 8.43 -10.90
N TYR A 418 21.32 9.42 -11.78
CA TYR A 418 20.25 10.35 -12.15
C TYR A 418 19.13 9.65 -12.92
N ILE A 419 19.49 8.81 -13.90
CA ILE A 419 18.50 8.03 -14.67
C ILE A 419 17.66 7.15 -13.72
N LYS A 420 18.32 6.51 -12.74
CA LYS A 420 17.66 5.65 -11.75
C LYS A 420 16.75 6.42 -10.80
N SER A 421 17.11 7.64 -10.38
CA SER A 421 16.24 8.47 -9.54
C SER A 421 15.01 8.97 -10.29
N VAL A 422 15.20 9.50 -11.50
CA VAL A 422 14.10 9.96 -12.38
C VAL A 422 13.13 8.81 -12.67
N TRP A 423 13.64 7.60 -12.89
CA TRP A 423 12.82 6.41 -13.09
C TRP A 423 11.89 6.11 -11.90
N ASN A 424 12.40 6.17 -10.67
CA ASN A 424 11.59 5.92 -9.48
C ASN A 424 10.51 6.99 -9.28
N VAL A 425 10.83 8.26 -9.54
CA VAL A 425 9.85 9.37 -9.54
C VAL A 425 8.77 9.13 -10.58
N HIS A 426 9.15 8.77 -11.81
CA HIS A 426 8.22 8.46 -12.90
C HIS A 426 7.23 7.36 -12.51
N LEU A 427 7.72 6.26 -11.93
CA LEU A 427 6.86 5.17 -11.45
C LEU A 427 5.81 5.66 -10.44
N PHE A 428 6.21 6.45 -9.44
CA PHE A 428 5.29 6.95 -8.41
C PHE A 428 4.33 8.04 -8.88
N HIS A 429 4.71 8.80 -9.92
CA HIS A 429 3.85 9.85 -10.47
C HIS A 429 2.85 9.33 -11.49
N THR A 430 3.17 8.25 -12.20
CA THR A 430 2.37 7.81 -13.37
C THR A 430 1.78 6.41 -13.20
N HIS A 431 2.57 5.42 -12.83
CA HIS A 431 2.15 4.02 -12.86
C HIS A 431 1.59 3.53 -11.53
N VAL A 432 2.20 3.91 -10.39
CA VAL A 432 1.70 3.56 -9.06
C VAL A 432 0.27 4.09 -8.82
N PRO A 433 -0.05 5.37 -9.12
CA PRO A 433 -1.42 5.87 -8.95
C PRO A 433 -2.42 5.13 -9.84
N LEU A 434 -2.00 4.70 -11.02
CA LEU A 434 -2.83 3.96 -11.97
C LEU A 434 -3.20 2.57 -11.46
N VAL A 435 -2.23 1.77 -10.99
CA VAL A 435 -2.54 0.46 -10.41
C VAL A 435 -3.33 0.58 -9.12
N TYR A 436 -3.08 1.63 -8.33
CA TYR A 436 -3.81 1.90 -7.09
C TYR A 436 -5.28 2.23 -7.36
N ALA A 437 -5.56 3.06 -8.36
CA ALA A 437 -6.93 3.38 -8.75
C ALA A 437 -7.71 2.14 -9.21
N LYS A 438 -7.07 1.28 -10.01
CA LYS A 438 -7.65 0.01 -10.48
C LYS A 438 -7.86 -0.98 -9.34
N PHE A 439 -6.88 -1.09 -8.44
CA PHE A 439 -6.97 -1.88 -7.21
C PHE A 439 -8.20 -1.48 -6.39
N LEU A 440 -8.41 -0.19 -6.13
CA LEU A 440 -9.57 0.30 -5.35
C LEU A 440 -10.91 0.02 -6.04
N ALA A 441 -10.95 0.04 -7.37
CA ALA A 441 -12.14 -0.26 -8.16
C ALA A 441 -12.48 -1.77 -8.18
N ASP A 442 -11.47 -2.65 -8.13
CA ASP A 442 -11.61 -4.11 -8.17
C ASP A 442 -11.68 -4.77 -6.77
N LEU A 443 -11.38 -4.01 -5.72
CA LEU A 443 -11.23 -4.49 -4.35
C LEU A 443 -12.46 -5.26 -3.83
N GLY A 444 -13.67 -4.77 -4.14
CA GLY A 444 -14.94 -5.40 -3.77
C GLY A 444 -15.25 -5.38 -2.26
N LEU A 445 -14.54 -4.56 -1.47
CA LEU A 445 -14.78 -4.38 -0.04
C LEU A 445 -15.91 -3.37 0.23
N ALA A 446 -16.57 -3.52 1.38
CA ALA A 446 -17.58 -2.57 1.87
C ALA A 446 -16.96 -1.18 2.11
N ARG A 447 -17.80 -0.14 2.08
CA ARG A 447 -17.44 1.29 2.11
C ARG A 447 -16.30 1.65 3.06
N GLY A 448 -16.43 1.31 4.34
CA GLY A 448 -15.43 1.64 5.36
C GLY A 448 -14.08 0.97 5.07
N ALA A 449 -14.08 -0.36 4.96
CA ALA A 449 -12.87 -1.14 4.70
C ALA A 449 -12.19 -0.78 3.36
N ASN A 450 -12.93 -0.32 2.35
CA ASN A 450 -12.34 0.18 1.11
C ASN A 450 -11.64 1.53 1.32
N TYR A 451 -12.28 2.49 1.99
CA TYR A 451 -11.69 3.80 2.26
C TYR A 451 -10.49 3.76 3.21
N ASP A 452 -10.44 2.78 4.11
CA ASP A 452 -9.28 2.51 4.97
C ASP A 452 -8.02 2.14 4.18
N LEU A 453 -8.16 1.75 2.90
CA LEU A 453 -7.05 1.44 2.00
C LEU A 453 -6.65 2.61 1.09
N TRP A 454 -7.16 3.83 1.29
CA TRP A 454 -6.73 5.00 0.52
C TRP A 454 -5.45 5.63 1.11
N PRO A 455 -4.56 6.23 0.30
CA PRO A 455 -3.34 6.88 0.77
C PRO A 455 -3.64 8.30 1.30
N THR A 456 -4.45 8.41 2.34
CA THR A 456 -4.92 9.69 2.89
C THR A 456 -3.82 10.49 3.62
N SER A 457 -2.70 9.83 3.94
CA SER A 457 -1.50 10.44 4.52
C SER A 457 -0.24 9.92 3.83
N CYS A 458 0.37 10.75 2.98
CA CYS A 458 1.59 10.38 2.22
C CYS A 458 2.91 10.80 2.92
N GLY A 459 2.84 11.56 4.01
CA GLY A 459 4.03 12.14 4.65
C GLY A 459 4.81 13.09 3.72
N LEU A 460 6.11 13.29 4.01
CA LEU A 460 6.98 14.19 3.24
C LEU A 460 7.62 13.55 2.00
N GLY A 461 7.46 12.24 1.78
CA GLY A 461 8.24 11.51 0.78
C GLY A 461 9.66 11.20 1.25
N ILE A 462 10.46 10.57 0.37
CA ILE A 462 11.90 10.31 0.56
C ILE A 462 12.73 11.01 -0.51
N GLY A 463 13.97 11.36 -0.15
CA GLY A 463 14.88 12.11 -1.02
C GLY A 463 14.43 13.55 -1.27
N LEU A 464 15.21 14.29 -2.06
CA LEU A 464 14.85 15.66 -2.45
C LEU A 464 13.60 15.70 -3.34
N ASP A 465 13.37 14.63 -4.11
CA ASP A 465 12.22 14.53 -5.01
C ASP A 465 10.90 14.27 -4.30
N ALA A 466 10.92 13.93 -3.00
CA ALA A 466 9.72 13.61 -2.23
C ALA A 466 8.81 12.58 -2.94
N ILE A 467 9.40 11.48 -3.41
CA ILE A 467 8.89 10.57 -4.46
C ILE A 467 7.38 10.24 -4.42
N TRP A 468 6.77 10.10 -3.25
CA TRP A 468 5.36 9.73 -3.10
C TRP A 468 4.48 10.77 -2.40
N LYS A 469 5.00 11.98 -2.16
CA LYS A 469 4.26 13.06 -1.48
C LYS A 469 2.93 13.37 -2.18
N ASP A 470 2.93 13.36 -3.50
CA ASP A 470 1.76 13.68 -4.33
C ASP A 470 0.92 12.45 -4.72
N LEU A 471 1.15 11.28 -4.11
CA LEU A 471 0.47 10.03 -4.47
C LEU A 471 -1.06 10.15 -4.40
N LEU A 472 -1.62 10.78 -3.36
CA LEU A 472 -3.08 10.98 -3.25
C LEU A 472 -3.62 11.85 -4.39
N THR A 473 -2.94 12.96 -4.69
CA THR A 473 -3.34 13.88 -5.77
C THR A 473 -3.29 13.17 -7.12
N ASN A 474 -2.22 12.45 -7.40
CA ASN A 474 -2.06 11.70 -8.65
C ASN A 474 -3.08 10.55 -8.75
N LEU A 475 -3.41 9.89 -7.63
CA LEU A 475 -4.44 8.85 -7.57
C LEU A 475 -5.82 9.42 -7.92
N VAL A 476 -6.23 10.51 -7.26
CA VAL A 476 -7.51 11.19 -7.53
C VAL A 476 -7.55 11.71 -8.97
N HIS A 477 -6.42 12.20 -9.50
CA HIS A 477 -6.31 12.60 -10.90
C HIS A 477 -6.57 11.43 -11.86
N VAL A 478 -5.98 10.25 -11.63
CA VAL A 478 -6.27 9.06 -12.45
C VAL A 478 -7.74 8.65 -12.34
N ILE A 479 -8.28 8.57 -11.11
CA ILE A 479 -9.68 8.19 -10.86
C ILE A 479 -10.64 9.08 -11.65
N CYS A 480 -10.46 10.40 -11.58
CA CYS A 480 -11.34 11.36 -12.26
C CYS A 480 -11.12 11.39 -13.78
N ARG A 481 -9.87 11.30 -14.25
CA ARG A 481 -9.53 11.25 -15.67
C ARG A 481 -10.14 10.03 -16.36
N ASP A 482 -9.96 8.86 -15.75
CA ASP A 482 -10.40 7.57 -16.30
C ASP A 482 -11.85 7.23 -15.90
N ASN A 483 -12.47 8.09 -15.08
CA ASN A 483 -13.84 7.96 -14.56
C ASN A 483 -14.11 6.58 -13.91
N LEU A 484 -13.19 6.17 -13.03
CA LEU A 484 -13.26 4.87 -12.35
C LEU A 484 -14.33 4.87 -11.26
N LYS A 485 -14.97 3.71 -11.07
CA LYS A 485 -15.99 3.49 -10.05
C LYS A 485 -15.33 3.16 -8.71
N VAL A 486 -15.11 4.19 -7.89
CA VAL A 486 -14.40 4.05 -6.60
C VAL A 486 -15.09 4.78 -5.45
N PHE A 487 -16.14 5.56 -5.74
CA PHE A 487 -16.87 6.31 -4.72
C PHE A 487 -18.14 5.57 -4.32
N PHE A 488 -18.41 5.45 -3.02
CA PHE A 488 -19.62 4.77 -2.56
C PHE A 488 -20.81 5.73 -2.60
N CYS A 489 -21.90 5.26 -3.21
CA CYS A 489 -23.21 5.90 -3.20
C CYS A 489 -24.24 4.91 -2.67
N LYS A 490 -25.20 5.40 -1.88
CA LYS A 490 -26.35 4.59 -1.44
C LYS A 490 -27.27 4.31 -2.64
N SER A 491 -27.84 3.10 -2.72
CA SER A 491 -28.86 2.76 -3.71
C SER A 491 -30.28 3.06 -3.20
N ASP A 492 -31.24 3.24 -4.10
CA ASP A 492 -32.65 3.50 -3.75
C ASP A 492 -33.34 2.31 -3.07
N ASP A 493 -32.85 1.07 -3.28
CA ASP A 493 -33.57 -0.17 -2.96
C ASP A 493 -32.96 -1.04 -1.83
N ASP A 494 -31.84 -0.67 -1.17
CA ASP A 494 -31.31 -1.43 -0.01
C ASP A 494 -30.33 -0.61 0.86
N GLU A 495 -30.00 -1.11 2.06
CA GLU A 495 -28.90 -0.59 2.91
C GLU A 495 -27.51 -0.68 2.24
N ASP A 496 -27.42 -1.34 1.09
CA ASP A 496 -26.18 -1.59 0.36
C ASP A 496 -25.71 -0.39 -0.47
N HIS A 497 -24.44 -0.05 -0.28
CA HIS A 497 -23.73 0.96 -1.04
C HIS A 497 -23.04 0.31 -2.25
N HIS A 498 -23.10 0.96 -3.40
CA HIS A 498 -22.39 0.52 -4.60
C HIS A 498 -21.33 1.54 -5.01
N LEU A 499 -20.35 1.08 -5.79
CA LEU A 499 -19.33 1.92 -6.37
C LEU A 499 -19.86 2.69 -7.59
N ALA A 500 -19.67 3.99 -7.57
CA ALA A 500 -20.05 4.94 -8.60
C ALA A 500 -18.84 5.75 -9.07
N ASP A 501 -18.92 6.25 -10.30
CA ASP A 501 -17.90 7.10 -10.90
C ASP A 501 -18.19 8.58 -10.68
N TYR A 502 -17.14 9.41 -10.76
CA TYR A 502 -17.23 10.86 -10.51
C TYR A 502 -18.34 11.55 -11.34
N LYS A 503 -18.47 11.20 -12.62
CA LYS A 503 -19.45 11.85 -13.52
C LYS A 503 -20.90 11.52 -13.16
N SER A 504 -21.14 10.43 -12.44
CA SER A 504 -22.48 9.97 -12.07
C SER A 504 -22.99 10.48 -10.72
N LEU A 505 -22.14 11.15 -9.93
CA LEU A 505 -22.43 11.49 -8.53
C LEU A 505 -22.08 12.93 -8.17
N TRP A 506 -22.55 13.35 -7.01
CA TRP A 506 -22.22 14.59 -6.35
C TRP A 506 -21.35 14.34 -5.11
N ILE A 507 -20.36 15.20 -4.88
CA ILE A 507 -19.47 15.12 -3.72
C ILE A 507 -19.68 16.35 -2.86
N ALA A 508 -19.92 16.18 -1.56
CA ALA A 508 -20.01 17.30 -0.64
C ALA A 508 -18.66 18.05 -0.56
N ASP A 509 -18.72 19.37 -0.39
CA ASP A 509 -17.50 20.20 -0.26
C ASP A 509 -16.81 20.05 1.11
N ARG A 510 -17.41 19.25 1.98
CA ARG A 510 -16.99 18.91 3.35
C ARG A 510 -17.53 17.53 3.71
N ASP A 511 -17.13 17.02 4.86
CA ASP A 511 -17.65 15.77 5.39
C ASP A 511 -19.18 15.84 5.53
N ILE A 512 -19.88 15.05 4.71
CA ILE A 512 -21.34 14.94 4.71
C ILE A 512 -21.83 14.01 5.81
N ASP A 513 -20.96 13.14 6.35
CA ASP A 513 -21.32 12.21 7.41
C ASP A 513 -21.51 12.93 8.75
N SER A 514 -20.95 14.14 8.88
CA SER A 514 -21.28 15.11 9.93
C SER A 514 -22.72 15.65 9.85
N TYR A 515 -23.44 15.38 8.75
CA TYR A 515 -24.84 15.77 8.51
C TYR A 515 -25.67 14.59 7.98
N PRO A 516 -25.88 13.53 8.79
CA PRO A 516 -26.47 12.28 8.32
C PRO A 516 -27.91 12.41 7.80
N LEU A 517 -28.72 13.32 8.35
CA LEU A 517 -30.10 13.55 7.92
C LEU A 517 -30.17 14.38 6.64
N LEU A 518 -29.23 15.32 6.46
CA LEU A 518 -29.03 15.99 5.19
C LEU A 518 -28.56 15.01 4.12
N ALA A 519 -27.59 14.14 4.44
CA ALA A 519 -27.09 13.11 3.55
C ALA A 519 -28.23 12.22 3.05
N GLU A 520 -29.07 11.72 3.95
CA GLU A 520 -30.24 10.91 3.62
C GLU A 520 -31.22 11.67 2.72
N THR A 521 -31.47 12.94 3.02
CA THR A 521 -32.35 13.77 2.18
C THR A 521 -31.77 13.92 0.78
N LEU A 522 -30.49 14.27 0.66
CA LEU A 522 -29.86 14.49 -0.64
C LEU A 522 -29.77 13.19 -1.45
N GLN A 523 -29.53 12.04 -0.81
CA GLN A 523 -29.53 10.72 -1.45
C GLN A 523 -30.87 10.40 -2.12
N ARG A 524 -31.99 10.78 -1.51
CA ARG A 524 -33.33 10.61 -2.13
C ARG A 524 -33.58 11.55 -3.32
N LEU A 525 -32.75 12.58 -3.48
CA LEU A 525 -32.90 13.59 -4.53
C LEU A 525 -31.89 13.39 -5.67
N THR A 526 -30.72 12.84 -5.38
CA THR A 526 -29.60 12.68 -6.30
C THR A 526 -28.55 11.70 -5.76
N ASN A 527 -27.69 11.18 -6.63
CA ASN A 527 -26.57 10.34 -6.23
C ASN A 527 -25.51 11.18 -5.51
N VAL A 528 -25.30 10.93 -4.21
CA VAL A 528 -24.30 11.62 -3.38
C VAL A 528 -23.30 10.61 -2.84
N ALA A 529 -22.02 10.92 -2.98
CA ALA A 529 -20.96 10.11 -2.41
C ALA A 529 -20.89 10.28 -0.88
N VAL A 530 -20.65 9.19 -0.17
CA VAL A 530 -20.67 9.13 1.29
C VAL A 530 -19.46 8.39 1.85
N GLY A 531 -19.08 8.65 3.11
CA GLY A 531 -17.91 8.01 3.71
C GLY A 531 -16.57 8.50 3.17
N LEU A 532 -16.52 9.56 2.36
CA LEU A 532 -15.27 10.00 1.76
C LEU A 532 -14.31 10.53 2.83
N PRO A 533 -13.04 10.10 2.83
CA PRO A 533 -12.05 10.69 3.71
C PRO A 533 -11.85 12.18 3.42
N ASP A 534 -11.73 12.98 4.48
CA ASP A 534 -11.45 14.42 4.46
C ASP A 534 -10.32 14.84 3.51
N ALA A 535 -9.24 14.05 3.46
CA ALA A 535 -8.10 14.31 2.57
C ALA A 535 -8.51 14.22 1.09
N VAL A 536 -9.41 13.30 0.74
CA VAL A 536 -9.94 13.15 -0.62
C VAL A 536 -10.85 14.32 -0.98
N ILE A 537 -11.74 14.71 -0.05
CA ILE A 537 -12.65 15.87 -0.23
C ILE A 537 -11.86 17.15 -0.53
N ARG A 538 -10.74 17.39 0.18
CA ARG A 538 -9.87 18.55 -0.05
C ARG A 538 -9.10 18.50 -1.38
N THR A 539 -8.77 17.32 -1.87
CA THR A 539 -7.95 17.13 -3.08
C THR A 539 -8.76 17.25 -4.37
N ILE A 540 -9.99 16.72 -4.37
CA ILE A 540 -10.84 16.61 -5.56
C ILE A 540 -11.06 17.95 -6.31
N PRO A 541 -11.39 19.09 -5.65
CA PRO A 541 -11.67 20.35 -6.35
C PRO A 541 -10.51 20.83 -7.24
N ASN A 542 -9.28 20.73 -6.75
CA ASN A 542 -8.08 21.13 -7.51
C ASN A 542 -7.88 20.23 -8.73
N VAL A 543 -8.09 18.92 -8.57
CA VAL A 543 -7.97 17.93 -9.65
C VAL A 543 -9.03 18.12 -10.73
N ILE A 544 -10.29 18.39 -10.34
CA ILE A 544 -11.37 18.70 -11.30
C ILE A 544 -11.00 19.93 -12.12
N GLY A 545 -10.49 20.97 -11.45
CA GLY A 545 -10.02 22.20 -12.09
C GLY A 545 -8.89 21.95 -13.09
N SER A 546 -7.88 21.16 -12.72
CA SER A 546 -6.75 20.84 -13.60
C SER A 546 -7.14 20.01 -14.83
N LEU A 547 -8.15 19.14 -14.69
CA LEU A 547 -8.68 18.31 -15.78
C LEU A 547 -9.74 19.02 -16.64
N GLY A 548 -10.20 20.21 -16.24
CA GLY A 548 -11.29 20.93 -16.92
C GLY A 548 -12.63 20.19 -16.88
N LEU A 549 -12.86 19.38 -15.84
CA LEU A 549 -14.10 18.63 -15.66
C LEU A 549 -15.23 19.52 -15.13
N GLU A 550 -16.48 19.16 -15.44
CA GLU A 550 -17.65 19.79 -14.81
C GLU A 550 -17.60 19.60 -13.29
N SER A 551 -17.75 20.69 -12.53
CA SER A 551 -17.76 20.62 -11.07
C SER A 551 -19.03 19.97 -10.55
N ARG A 552 -18.87 18.85 -9.83
CA ARG A 552 -19.93 18.11 -9.15
C ARG A 552 -19.83 18.22 -7.63
N ILE A 553 -19.37 19.38 -7.17
CA ILE A 553 -19.19 19.67 -5.75
C ILE A 553 -20.45 20.34 -5.19
N LEU A 554 -21.05 19.75 -4.16
CA LEU A 554 -22.21 20.29 -3.46
C LEU A 554 -21.79 21.40 -2.51
N THR A 555 -21.55 22.60 -3.04
CA THR A 555 -21.42 23.79 -2.20
C THR A 555 -22.74 24.13 -1.51
N PRO A 556 -22.74 24.93 -0.43
CA PRO A 556 -23.98 25.40 0.19
C PRO A 556 -24.96 26.02 -0.81
N ALA A 557 -24.49 26.85 -1.75
CA ALA A 557 -25.29 27.40 -2.84
C ALA A 557 -25.98 26.33 -3.71
N LEU A 558 -25.26 25.26 -4.04
CA LEU A 558 -25.81 24.21 -4.87
C LEU A 558 -26.79 23.33 -4.11
N VAL A 559 -26.55 23.06 -2.82
CA VAL A 559 -27.50 22.40 -1.93
C VAL A 559 -28.80 23.21 -1.84
N ARG A 560 -28.72 24.54 -1.62
CA ARG A 560 -29.89 25.43 -1.65
C ARG A 560 -30.66 25.32 -2.96
N LYS A 561 -29.95 25.31 -4.11
CA LYS A 561 -30.56 25.16 -5.44
C LYS A 561 -31.25 23.81 -5.63
N LEU A 562 -30.64 22.72 -5.18
CA LEU A 562 -31.23 21.37 -5.26
C LEU A 562 -32.46 21.25 -4.36
N LEU A 563 -32.37 21.68 -3.11
CA LEU A 563 -33.49 21.69 -2.17
C LEU A 563 -34.66 22.52 -2.73
N ARG A 564 -34.38 23.68 -3.35
CA ARG A 564 -35.43 24.48 -3.99
C ARG A 564 -36.07 23.76 -5.16
N LYS A 565 -35.26 23.20 -6.06
CA LYS A 565 -35.72 22.49 -7.27
C LYS A 565 -36.63 21.30 -6.91
N HIS A 566 -36.32 20.60 -5.82
CA HIS A 566 -37.03 19.40 -5.39
C HIS A 566 -37.91 19.62 -4.14
N LYS A 567 -38.29 20.86 -3.85
CA LYS A 567 -39.05 21.25 -2.64
C LYS A 567 -40.27 20.37 -2.37
N SER A 568 -41.04 20.00 -3.39
CA SER A 568 -42.23 19.16 -3.24
C SER A 568 -41.94 17.73 -2.78
N GLN A 569 -40.72 17.23 -2.96
CA GLN A 569 -40.33 15.86 -2.64
C GLN A 569 -39.91 15.67 -1.17
N TRP A 570 -39.39 16.73 -0.51
CA TRP A 570 -38.87 16.64 0.86
C TRP A 570 -39.59 17.52 1.88
N SER A 571 -40.21 18.63 1.46
CA SER A 571 -40.69 19.65 2.41
C SER A 571 -41.81 19.17 3.33
N SER A 572 -42.62 18.19 2.92
CA SER A 572 -43.68 17.60 3.76
C SER A 572 -43.19 16.47 4.66
N THR A 573 -42.07 15.81 4.31
CA THR A 573 -41.58 14.59 4.96
C THR A 573 -40.34 14.82 5.83
N ALA A 574 -39.60 15.91 5.63
CA ALA A 574 -38.39 16.21 6.40
C ALA A 574 -38.71 16.49 7.87
N SER A 575 -37.99 15.81 8.77
CA SER A 575 -38.08 16.06 10.21
C SER A 575 -37.51 17.44 10.57
N PRO A 576 -37.86 17.99 11.75
CA PRO A 576 -37.23 19.21 12.26
C PRO A 576 -35.69 19.12 12.28
N GLU A 577 -35.15 17.98 12.72
CA GLU A 577 -33.70 17.74 12.82
C GLU A 577 -33.03 17.75 11.44
N ALA A 578 -33.67 17.11 10.44
CA ALA A 578 -33.18 17.14 9.07
C ALA A 578 -33.17 18.56 8.49
N ARG A 579 -34.20 19.36 8.79
CA ARG A 579 -34.23 20.77 8.38
C ARG A 579 -33.15 21.62 9.07
N VAL A 580 -32.82 21.32 10.33
CA VAL A 580 -31.70 21.96 11.03
C VAL A 580 -30.38 21.66 10.32
N GLU A 581 -30.11 20.41 9.94
CA GLU A 581 -28.89 20.05 9.20
C GLU A 581 -28.85 20.69 7.81
N MET A 582 -29.98 20.66 7.07
CA MET A 582 -30.10 21.35 5.79
C MET A 582 -29.77 22.83 5.93
N LEU A 583 -30.30 23.49 6.96
CA LEU A 583 -30.04 24.91 7.23
C LEU A 583 -28.59 25.15 7.60
N LYS A 584 -28.02 24.37 8.53
CA LYS A 584 -26.61 24.47 8.94
C LYS A 584 -25.67 24.43 7.74
N TYR A 585 -25.81 23.39 6.91
CA TYR A 585 -24.99 23.26 5.70
C TYR A 585 -25.24 24.42 4.73
N SER A 586 -26.51 24.76 4.51
CA SER A 586 -26.93 25.78 3.54
C SER A 586 -26.53 27.20 3.92
N ILE A 587 -26.04 27.48 5.12
CA ILE A 587 -25.64 28.84 5.50
C ILE A 587 -24.13 29.00 5.63
N GLU A 588 -23.34 27.94 5.39
CA GLU A 588 -21.89 27.97 5.65
C GLU A 588 -21.09 28.98 4.83
N ASP A 589 -21.54 29.32 3.62
CA ASP A 589 -20.87 30.27 2.73
C ASP A 589 -21.24 31.74 2.97
N ASP A 590 -22.08 32.04 3.96
CA ASP A 590 -22.65 33.37 4.26
C ASP A 590 -23.42 34.06 3.10
N ASP A 591 -23.59 33.41 1.94
CA ASP A 591 -24.40 33.91 0.83
C ASP A 591 -25.85 33.42 0.94
N ILE A 592 -26.67 34.28 1.52
CA ILE A 592 -28.05 33.96 1.92
C ILE A 592 -29.11 34.32 0.86
N LYS A 593 -28.73 34.93 -0.27
CA LYS A 593 -29.69 35.40 -1.29
C LYS A 593 -30.54 34.25 -1.82
N ASP A 594 -29.91 33.09 -1.95
CA ASP A 594 -30.53 31.86 -2.40
C ASP A 594 -31.22 31.08 -1.27
N LEU A 595 -31.56 31.70 -0.14
CA LEU A 595 -32.47 31.10 0.85
C LEU A 595 -33.94 31.40 0.55
N GLU A 596 -34.26 32.48 -0.16
CA GLU A 596 -35.65 32.87 -0.47
C GLU A 596 -36.43 31.67 -1.05
N GLY A 597 -37.60 31.41 -0.47
CA GLY A 597 -38.54 30.35 -0.85
C GLY A 597 -38.25 28.96 -0.26
N LEU A 598 -37.16 28.77 0.50
CA LEU A 598 -36.83 27.49 1.15
C LEU A 598 -37.49 27.40 2.54
N PRO A 599 -38.31 26.35 2.81
CA PRO A 599 -39.03 26.15 4.08
C PRO A 599 -38.12 25.64 5.20
N LEU A 600 -37.09 26.43 5.52
CA LEU A 600 -36.04 26.11 6.50
C LEU A 600 -35.98 27.11 7.67
N LEU A 601 -36.92 28.06 7.78
CA LEU A 601 -36.97 28.98 8.92
C LEU A 601 -37.90 28.43 10.01
N PRO A 602 -37.39 28.05 11.19
CA PRO A 602 -38.23 27.57 12.28
C PRO A 602 -38.90 28.75 13.02
N LEU A 603 -40.17 28.57 13.35
CA LEU A 603 -40.94 29.47 14.21
C LEU A 603 -41.18 28.83 15.57
N ALA A 604 -41.28 29.65 16.62
CA ALA A 604 -41.58 29.20 17.98
C ALA A 604 -42.96 28.53 18.14
N SER A 605 -43.79 28.55 17.09
CA SER A 605 -45.01 27.75 17.00
C SER A 605 -44.77 26.28 16.64
N GLY A 606 -43.52 25.88 16.37
CA GLY A 606 -43.14 24.56 15.85
C GLY A 606 -43.29 24.40 14.34
N LEU A 607 -43.71 25.45 13.63
CA LEU A 607 -43.86 25.43 12.18
C LEU A 607 -42.55 25.81 11.50
N TRP A 608 -42.29 25.18 10.34
CA TRP A 608 -41.19 25.53 9.45
C TRP A 608 -41.73 26.29 8.26
N VAL A 609 -41.27 27.53 8.07
CA VAL A 609 -41.74 28.44 7.02
C VAL A 609 -40.64 28.78 6.05
N GLU A 610 -41.02 29.26 4.88
CA GLU A 610 -40.06 29.68 3.83
C GLU A 610 -39.27 30.88 4.28
N PHE A 611 -37.96 30.99 4.05
CA PHE A 611 -37.31 32.30 4.09
C PHE A 611 -38.00 33.23 3.08
N SER A 612 -38.56 34.36 3.54
CA SER A 612 -39.23 35.30 2.64
C SER A 612 -39.08 36.76 3.04
N ILE A 613 -38.46 37.55 2.16
CA ILE A 613 -38.34 39.01 2.27
C ILE A 613 -39.73 39.66 2.29
N SER A 614 -40.67 39.15 1.49
CA SER A 614 -42.04 39.67 1.43
C SER A 614 -42.80 39.51 2.75
N GLN A 615 -42.45 38.49 3.54
CA GLN A 615 -43.06 38.19 4.83
C GLN A 615 -42.24 38.70 6.03
N ALA A 616 -41.13 39.42 5.80
CA ALA A 616 -40.24 39.90 6.86
C ALA A 616 -40.96 40.77 7.90
N ARG A 617 -41.98 41.53 7.49
CA ARG A 617 -42.81 42.35 8.39
C ARG A 617 -43.65 41.55 9.37
N ALA A 618 -43.93 40.29 9.05
CA ALA A 618 -44.72 39.38 9.88
C ALA A 618 -43.84 38.44 10.73
N ARG A 619 -42.51 38.63 10.70
CA ARG A 619 -41.54 37.75 11.33
C ARG A 619 -40.60 38.52 12.22
N TYR A 620 -40.18 37.92 13.32
CA TYR A 620 -39.47 38.61 14.38
C TYR A 620 -38.38 37.74 14.98
N LEU A 621 -37.14 38.21 14.91
CA LEU A 621 -36.02 37.66 15.67
C LEU A 621 -35.79 38.57 16.88
N VAL A 622 -35.84 38.01 18.09
CA VAL A 622 -35.79 38.79 19.34
C VAL A 622 -34.82 38.17 20.33
N LYS A 623 -34.18 39.02 21.15
CA LYS A 623 -33.26 38.58 22.22
C LYS A 623 -33.95 37.58 23.17
N GLN A 624 -33.15 36.74 23.83
CA GLN A 624 -33.61 35.65 24.69
C GLN A 624 -34.63 36.08 25.76
N GLU A 625 -34.45 37.26 26.35
CA GLU A 625 -35.33 37.77 27.39
C GLU A 625 -36.74 38.04 26.84
N ILE A 626 -36.82 38.57 25.62
CA ILE A 626 -38.09 38.89 24.93
C ILE A 626 -38.72 37.60 24.41
N PHE A 627 -37.91 36.68 23.90
CA PHE A 627 -38.38 35.40 23.40
C PHE A 627 -39.10 34.61 24.49
N THR A 628 -38.50 34.54 25.69
CA THR A 628 -39.09 33.86 26.85
C THR A 628 -40.48 34.40 27.18
N VAL A 629 -40.64 35.74 27.14
CA VAL A 629 -41.91 36.43 27.41
C VAL A 629 -42.93 36.24 26.29
N LEU A 630 -42.50 36.34 25.03
CA LEU A 630 -43.38 36.24 23.86
C LEU A 630 -43.65 34.81 23.38
N SER A 631 -43.01 33.80 23.99
CA SER A 631 -43.19 32.38 23.65
C SER A 631 -44.66 31.92 23.65
N HIS A 632 -45.51 32.54 24.47
CA HIS A 632 -46.95 32.25 24.55
C HIS A 632 -47.77 32.92 23.44
N SER A 633 -47.21 33.94 22.76
CA SER A 633 -47.69 34.52 21.49
C SER A 633 -46.61 34.39 20.42
N ASN A 634 -46.32 33.14 20.09
CA ASN A 634 -45.25 32.74 19.18
C ASN A 634 -45.51 32.98 17.68
N ARG A 635 -46.65 33.58 17.30
CA ARG A 635 -46.99 33.81 15.88
C ARG A 635 -45.88 34.61 15.20
N GLY A 636 -45.26 34.06 14.16
CA GLY A 636 -44.17 34.73 13.42
C GLY A 636 -42.90 34.98 14.22
N LEU A 637 -42.79 34.48 15.45
CA LEU A 637 -41.58 34.57 16.25
C LEU A 637 -40.59 33.51 15.73
N VAL A 638 -39.42 33.92 15.27
CA VAL A 638 -38.35 32.99 14.87
C VAL A 638 -37.90 32.23 16.09
N ASP A 639 -37.85 30.90 16.00
CA ASP A 639 -37.34 30.07 17.08
C ASP A 639 -35.85 30.35 17.29
N ILE A 640 -35.43 30.62 18.53
CA ILE A 640 -34.03 30.87 18.89
C ILE A 640 -33.44 29.75 19.75
N GLU A 641 -34.24 28.74 20.09
CA GLU A 641 -33.85 27.62 20.95
C GLU A 641 -33.52 26.35 20.15
N PHE A 642 -33.89 26.30 18.86
CA PHE A 642 -33.70 25.12 18.00
C PHE A 642 -32.23 24.73 17.76
N ASP A 643 -31.34 25.70 17.54
CA ASP A 643 -29.90 25.46 17.35
C ASP A 643 -29.05 26.71 17.64
N LYS A 644 -28.27 26.67 18.72
CA LYS A 644 -27.50 27.83 19.19
C LYS A 644 -26.47 28.36 18.17
N PRO A 645 -25.67 27.52 17.48
CA PRO A 645 -24.74 27.99 16.44
C PRO A 645 -25.44 28.74 15.30
N VAL A 646 -26.52 28.19 14.74
CA VAL A 646 -27.26 28.83 13.66
C VAL A 646 -27.88 30.15 14.13
N VAL A 647 -28.52 30.15 15.30
CA VAL A 647 -29.15 31.34 15.88
C VAL A 647 -28.12 32.44 16.13
N ARG A 648 -26.93 32.10 16.64
CA ARG A 648 -25.83 33.06 16.77
C ARG A 648 -25.50 33.70 15.43
N ARG A 649 -25.45 32.91 14.35
CA ARG A 649 -25.19 33.41 12.99
C ARG A 649 -26.28 34.36 12.51
N PHE A 650 -27.56 34.08 12.81
CA PHE A 650 -28.68 34.98 12.50
C PHE A 650 -28.53 36.37 13.15
N TYR A 651 -27.96 36.45 14.34
CA TYR A 651 -27.68 37.73 15.01
C TYR A 651 -26.42 38.42 14.50
N THR A 652 -25.37 37.67 14.17
CA THR A 652 -24.07 38.26 13.83
C THR A 652 -23.94 38.62 12.35
N ASN A 653 -24.62 37.90 11.46
CA ASN A 653 -24.59 38.17 10.03
C ASN A 653 -25.81 39.02 9.63
N GLN A 654 -25.57 40.32 9.45
CA GLN A 654 -26.60 41.31 9.10
C GLN A 654 -27.36 41.00 7.81
N ALA A 655 -26.80 40.17 6.91
CA ALA A 655 -27.48 39.80 5.69
C ALA A 655 -28.84 39.15 6.01
N PHE A 656 -28.94 38.34 7.07
CA PHE A 656 -30.18 37.65 7.43
C PHE A 656 -31.32 38.58 7.85
N HIS A 657 -31.03 39.82 8.23
CA HIS A 657 -32.03 40.78 8.73
C HIS A 657 -33.07 41.17 7.67
N VAL A 658 -32.86 40.80 6.40
CA VAL A 658 -33.88 40.97 5.35
C VAL A 658 -35.10 40.07 5.50
N PHE A 659 -35.02 39.01 6.34
CA PHE A 659 -36.08 38.00 6.48
C PHE A 659 -36.99 38.19 7.70
N TRP A 660 -36.71 39.16 8.56
CA TRP A 660 -37.50 39.48 9.75
C TRP A 660 -37.36 40.95 10.13
N SER A 661 -38.27 41.43 10.98
CA SER A 661 -38.24 42.78 11.53
C SER A 661 -37.73 42.77 12.96
N GLU A 662 -37.07 43.87 13.35
CA GLU A 662 -36.83 44.14 14.76
C GLU A 662 -38.16 44.41 15.47
N VAL A 663 -38.23 44.01 16.75
CA VAL A 663 -39.41 44.21 17.58
C VAL A 663 -39.19 45.44 18.47
N ASP A 664 -40.06 46.43 18.30
CA ASP A 664 -40.18 47.56 19.22
C ASP A 664 -41.16 47.27 20.36
N ASP A 665 -41.14 48.13 21.39
CA ASP A 665 -41.95 47.96 22.60
C ASP A 665 -43.46 48.05 22.33
N SER A 666 -43.88 48.74 21.28
CA SER A 666 -45.29 48.83 20.89
C SER A 666 -45.79 47.47 20.40
N VAL A 667 -44.96 46.76 19.61
CA VAL A 667 -45.25 45.40 19.13
C VAL A 667 -45.22 44.40 20.29
N ILE A 668 -44.28 44.51 21.23
CA ILE A 668 -44.25 43.66 22.44
C ILE A 668 -45.53 43.85 23.25
N SER A 669 -45.91 45.11 23.53
CA SER A 669 -47.10 45.44 24.32
C SER A 669 -48.38 44.94 23.65
N ALA A 670 -48.52 45.15 22.34
CA ALA A 670 -49.67 44.67 21.57
C ALA A 670 -49.80 43.14 21.64
N ARG A 671 -48.69 42.42 21.43
CA ARG A 671 -48.68 40.95 21.51
C ARG A 671 -49.05 40.44 22.90
N ILE A 672 -48.52 41.03 23.97
CA ILE A 672 -48.86 40.63 25.34
C ILE A 672 -50.36 40.83 25.60
N LYS A 673 -50.92 41.96 25.14
CA LYS A 673 -52.36 42.23 25.27
C LYS A 673 -53.21 41.24 24.47
N ASP A 674 -52.76 40.84 23.28
CA ASP A 674 -53.46 39.85 22.47
C ASP A 674 -53.37 38.43 23.05
N THR A 675 -52.37 38.16 23.89
CA THR A 675 -52.14 36.83 24.49
C THR A 675 -53.01 36.59 25.72
N TYR A 676 -53.12 37.59 26.59
CA TYR A 676 -53.71 37.44 27.92
C TYR A 676 -55.06 38.16 28.04
N ASP A 677 -55.88 37.69 28.98
CA ASP A 677 -57.21 38.23 29.24
C ASP A 677 -57.15 39.73 29.55
N ARG A 678 -58.13 40.48 29.04
CA ARG A 678 -58.21 41.94 29.22
C ARG A 678 -58.22 42.37 30.67
N ASN A 679 -58.73 41.53 31.57
CA ASN A 679 -58.77 41.79 33.01
C ASN A 679 -57.39 41.74 33.66
N PHE A 680 -56.35 41.17 33.02
CA PHE A 680 -54.98 41.20 33.52
C PHE A 680 -54.39 42.61 33.51
N TYR A 681 -54.67 43.41 32.48
CA TYR A 681 -54.07 44.73 32.28
C TYR A 681 -55.06 45.90 32.33
N ASN A 682 -56.37 45.66 32.30
CA ASN A 682 -57.36 46.69 32.60
C ASN A 682 -57.50 46.84 34.11
N GLY A 683 -56.98 47.94 34.66
CA GLY A 683 -57.06 48.26 36.07
C GLY A 683 -58.51 48.41 36.54
N SER A 684 -59.07 47.36 37.14
CA SER A 684 -60.16 47.51 38.10
C SER A 684 -59.54 47.60 39.49
N SER A 685 -59.96 48.59 40.29
CA SER A 685 -59.44 48.94 41.61
C SER A 685 -59.69 47.91 42.71
N LYS A 686 -59.89 46.63 42.37
CA LYS A 686 -60.11 45.53 43.32
C LYS A 686 -59.03 44.47 43.16
N THR A 687 -58.10 44.44 44.12
CA THR A 687 -57.12 43.37 44.30
C THR A 687 -57.85 42.04 44.52
N LYS A 688 -57.66 41.07 43.62
CA LYS A 688 -58.08 39.67 43.81
C LYS A 688 -56.84 38.81 44.02
N SER A 689 -56.79 38.02 45.09
CA SER A 689 -55.76 36.99 45.23
C SER A 689 -56.06 35.89 44.23
N TYR A 690 -55.22 35.74 43.22
CA TYR A 690 -55.38 34.75 42.16
C TYR A 690 -54.12 33.90 42.07
N ILE A 691 -54.28 32.58 42.08
CA ILE A 691 -53.21 31.62 41.79
C ILE A 691 -53.45 31.21 40.33
N PRO A 692 -52.65 31.70 39.36
CA PRO A 692 -52.92 31.46 37.95
C PRO A 692 -52.81 29.98 37.60
N GLN A 693 -53.85 29.42 36.96
CA GLN A 693 -53.72 28.14 36.26
C GLN A 693 -53.51 28.38 34.75
N PRO A 694 -52.75 27.52 34.04
CA PRO A 694 -52.36 27.74 32.63
C PRO A 694 -53.53 27.93 31.65
N VAL A 695 -54.72 27.46 32.01
CA VAL A 695 -55.93 27.43 31.17
C VAL A 695 -56.75 28.73 31.21
N ASP A 696 -56.42 29.68 32.10
CA ASP A 696 -57.29 30.82 32.39
C ASP A 696 -56.98 32.09 31.58
N GLY A 697 -56.01 32.04 30.65
CA GLY A 697 -55.60 33.23 29.89
C GLY A 697 -54.90 34.30 30.75
N PHE A 698 -54.40 33.95 31.93
CA PHE A 698 -53.58 34.79 32.79
C PHE A 698 -52.12 34.31 32.82
N PRO A 699 -51.13 35.21 32.98
CA PRO A 699 -49.73 34.81 33.01
C PRO A 699 -49.38 34.03 34.28
N THR A 700 -48.45 33.08 34.14
CA THR A 700 -47.92 32.30 35.27
C THR A 700 -46.94 33.14 36.11
N ASN A 701 -46.68 32.72 37.36
CA ASN A 701 -45.65 33.36 38.20
C ASN A 701 -44.27 33.38 37.53
N LYS A 702 -43.93 32.30 36.82
CA LYS A 702 -42.70 32.21 36.03
C LYS A 702 -42.67 33.28 34.93
N TRP A 703 -43.77 33.39 34.16
CA TRP A 703 -43.88 34.41 33.13
C TRP A 703 -43.76 35.83 33.69
N ILE A 704 -44.42 36.14 34.82
CA ILE A 704 -44.35 37.47 35.45
C ILE A 704 -42.91 37.79 35.86
N HIS A 705 -42.21 36.82 36.44
CA HIS A 705 -40.79 36.95 36.78
C HIS A 705 -39.93 37.23 35.54
N ASP A 706 -40.11 36.46 34.47
CA ASP A 706 -39.36 36.60 33.21
C ASP A 706 -39.67 37.95 32.52
N PHE A 707 -40.92 38.42 32.59
CA PHE A 707 -41.34 39.75 32.13
C PHE A 707 -40.58 40.86 32.86
N TRP A 708 -40.49 40.81 34.19
CA TRP A 708 -39.75 41.82 34.96
C TRP A 708 -38.25 41.77 34.71
N ILE A 709 -37.67 40.59 34.46
CA ILE A 709 -36.28 40.45 34.01
C ILE A 709 -36.08 41.16 32.67
N MET A 710 -36.95 40.88 31.69
CA MET A 710 -36.89 41.51 30.35
C MET A 710 -36.96 43.04 30.46
N VAL A 711 -37.90 43.58 31.25
CA VAL A 711 -38.02 45.03 31.48
C VAL A 711 -36.77 45.60 32.16
N ARG A 712 -36.23 44.93 33.18
CA ARG A 712 -35.04 45.40 33.91
C ARG A 712 -33.78 45.47 33.04
N LEU A 713 -33.63 44.54 32.10
CA LEU A 713 -32.49 44.48 31.18
C LEU A 713 -32.56 45.52 30.04
N ARG A 714 -33.62 46.33 30.00
CA ARG A 714 -33.82 47.45 29.06
C ARG A 714 -33.96 48.80 29.80
N PRO A 715 -32.92 49.25 30.53
CA PRO A 715 -33.01 50.43 31.40
C PRO A 715 -33.14 51.78 30.66
N ASP A 716 -32.80 51.84 29.37
CA ASP A 716 -32.77 53.08 28.57
C ASP A 716 -34.10 53.44 27.89
N GLN A 717 -35.18 52.71 28.16
CA GLN A 717 -36.49 52.92 27.54
C GLN A 717 -37.57 53.11 28.60
N LYS A 718 -37.40 54.17 29.41
CA LYS A 718 -38.44 54.69 30.30
C LYS A 718 -39.43 55.58 29.56
#